data_AF-A0A8S9HZW0-F1
#
_entry.id   AF-A0A8S9HZW0-F1
#
_cell.length_a   1.000
_cell.length_b   1.000
_cell.length_c   1.000
_cell.angle_alpha   90.00
_cell.angle_beta   90.00
_cell.angle_gamma   90.00
#
_symmetry.space_group_name_H-M   'P 1'
#
loop_
_entity.id
_entity.type
_entity.pdbx_description
1 polymer ?
#
loop_
_entity_poly.entity_id
_entity_poly.type
_entity_poly.pdbx_seq_one_letter_code
_entity_poly.pdbx_strand_id
1 'polypeptide(L)'
;MANLGGKIDPKSSGDRIAKGRPLERDDTVSDRQSKRHCIRDDDVVYQPKTKETRDAYEAMLGLIQQHLGGLTLNIVSGAADEILALLNNDAVNNPEKKLEIQKLLKPIPEEMNQVFDQLVSFGKLITDFGVAVEFEEDEEDSDSDIAHDEELQETGDMQVVAGEGTSLKNLLKSLYEAARRLKDRTVADGDLESGWFKGQRQMLDLESLAFVQGGLLMANTTCVLPPGFYRSRGEGYDELNVPWVSKKVDINEKLVKITEMPAWAQPAFKGMQQLNSVQSKVYETALFKEDNILLCAPTGAGKTNVAMLTILQQIGFNKKDDGTYNHGNYKIVYVTPMKALVTEVVSNLSYRLKDYGVTVKELSGDQSLSGKEIEEAQIIVTTPEKWDIITRKSSDTQLVRLVIIDEIHLLHDNRGPVLESIVARTLRQIETTKENIRLVGLSATLPNYEDVALFLRVDLKKGLFKFDRSYRPVPLGQQYIGISVKELLQKFQMMNDLCYQKVVAGAGKHQSQIELIKNGDLKKLLPYGFAIHHAGLARGDREIVEALFGEGHVQVLVSTETLAWSVNLHAHTVIIKGTEVYNPEKGAWMELTPLDVMQMLGHAGRPQYDQYGEGIIITSYSKVQFYLSLMNEQLPIESQFISKLADQLNAEIALGTVQNAREACHWLGYTFLYYRMVRNPTLYGLAPDVLAKDVVLEGRRADLIHSAATILDKNNLV
;
A
#
# COMPACT_ATOMS: atom_id res chain seq x y z
N MET A 1 -53.76 15.66 -7.58
CA MET A 1 -53.14 17.01 -7.64
C MET A 1 -54.24 18.03 -7.91
N ALA A 2 -54.52 18.93 -6.96
CA ALA A 2 -55.40 20.08 -7.19
C ALA A 2 -54.52 21.34 -7.25
N ASN A 3 -54.64 22.12 -8.31
CA ASN A 3 -53.77 23.25 -8.62
C ASN A 3 -54.34 24.56 -8.03
N LEU A 4 -53.50 25.37 -7.38
CA LEU A 4 -53.84 26.63 -6.70
C LEU A 4 -53.74 27.85 -7.64
N GLY A 5 -54.15 27.70 -8.89
CA GLY A 5 -54.20 28.82 -9.84
C GLY A 5 -55.33 29.78 -9.51
N GLY A 6 -55.00 31.01 -9.10
CA GLY A 6 -55.94 32.15 -9.08
C GLY A 6 -56.49 32.60 -7.72
N LYS A 7 -55.95 32.15 -6.58
CA LYS A 7 -56.41 32.56 -5.23
C LYS A 7 -55.39 33.32 -4.37
N ILE A 8 -54.32 33.85 -4.96
CA ILE A 8 -53.31 34.63 -4.21
C ILE A 8 -53.30 36.07 -4.74
N ASP A 9 -53.75 37.02 -3.92
CA ASP A 9 -53.61 38.45 -4.16
C ASP A 9 -52.21 38.90 -3.70
N PRO A 10 -51.37 39.48 -4.58
CA PRO A 10 -49.99 39.85 -4.25
C PRO A 10 -49.87 40.96 -3.19
N LYS A 11 -50.97 41.60 -2.77
CA LYS A 11 -50.93 42.67 -1.76
C LYS A 11 -51.10 42.20 -0.30
N SER A 12 -51.43 40.94 -0.04
CA SER A 12 -51.61 40.41 1.34
C SER A 12 -50.58 39.37 1.76
N SER A 13 -49.49 39.23 0.99
CA SER A 13 -48.39 38.30 1.27
C SER A 13 -47.49 38.79 2.41
N GLY A 14 -48.03 38.88 3.63
CA GLY A 14 -47.30 39.32 4.82
C GLY A 14 -48.07 39.29 6.15
N ASP A 15 -49.40 39.17 6.14
CA ASP A 15 -50.25 39.46 7.32
C ASP A 15 -50.23 38.42 8.46
N ARG A 16 -49.40 37.36 8.39
CA ARG A 16 -49.27 36.37 9.49
C ARG A 16 -47.83 35.90 9.75
N ILE A 17 -46.83 36.77 9.59
CA ILE A 17 -45.47 36.49 10.08
C ILE A 17 -45.27 37.18 11.43
N ALA A 18 -45.41 36.43 12.52
CA ALA A 18 -44.98 36.88 13.84
C ALA A 18 -43.46 36.66 14.00
N LYS A 19 -42.71 37.74 14.23
CA LYS A 19 -41.30 37.66 14.66
C LYS A 19 -41.26 37.31 16.15
N GLY A 20 -40.94 36.06 16.48
CA GLY A 20 -40.61 35.67 17.86
C GLY A 20 -39.32 36.34 18.32
N ARG A 21 -39.28 36.84 19.56
CA ARG A 21 -38.04 37.29 20.22
C ARG A 21 -37.11 36.07 20.43
N PRO A 22 -35.78 36.23 20.40
CA PRO A 22 -34.87 35.15 20.73
C PRO A 22 -35.11 34.73 22.19
N LEU A 23 -35.30 33.44 22.42
CA LEU A 23 -35.18 32.84 23.76
C LEU A 23 -33.70 32.92 24.15
N GLU A 24 -33.41 33.43 25.35
CA GLU A 24 -32.11 33.31 25.99
C GLU A 24 -31.70 31.84 25.98
N ARG A 25 -30.59 31.53 25.30
CA ARG A 25 -29.94 30.23 25.39
C ARG A 25 -29.04 30.30 26.61
N ASP A 26 -29.31 29.46 27.60
CA ASP A 26 -28.31 29.05 28.58
C ASP A 26 -27.07 28.55 27.83
N ASP A 27 -25.95 29.21 28.04
CA ASP A 27 -24.62 28.77 27.63
C ASP A 27 -24.23 27.53 28.46
N THR A 28 -24.81 26.39 28.13
CA THR A 28 -24.24 25.08 28.44
C THR A 28 -23.67 24.51 27.16
N VAL A 29 -22.43 24.92 26.86
CA VAL A 29 -21.57 24.18 25.93
C VAL A 29 -21.37 22.81 26.53
N SER A 30 -22.18 21.85 26.08
CA SER A 30 -21.98 20.45 26.40
C SER A 30 -20.66 19.99 25.81
N ASP A 31 -19.79 19.51 26.70
CA ASP A 31 -18.62 18.69 26.39
C ASP A 31 -19.03 17.53 25.47
N ARG A 32 -18.91 17.73 24.15
CA ARG A 32 -18.71 16.64 23.22
C ARG A 32 -17.21 16.43 23.10
N GLN A 33 -16.62 15.89 24.15
CA GLN A 33 -15.34 15.21 24.02
C GLN A 33 -15.51 14.11 22.98
N SER A 34 -14.79 14.26 21.88
CA SER A 34 -14.67 13.23 20.86
C SER A 34 -13.96 12.06 21.54
N LYS A 35 -14.67 10.95 21.81
CA LYS A 35 -14.03 9.68 22.14
C LYS A 35 -13.27 9.21 20.89
N ARG A 36 -12.06 9.74 20.69
CA ARG A 36 -11.08 9.21 19.74
C ARG A 36 -10.52 7.95 20.40
N HIS A 37 -10.84 6.78 19.86
CA HIS A 37 -10.04 5.60 20.13
C HIS A 37 -8.67 5.83 19.48
N CYS A 38 -7.71 6.33 20.25
CA CYS A 38 -6.32 6.39 19.87
C CYS A 38 -5.70 5.02 20.14
N ILE A 39 -5.19 4.41 19.08
CA ILE A 39 -4.32 3.24 19.15
C ILE A 39 -3.07 3.68 19.94
N ARG A 40 -2.61 2.84 20.89
CA ARG A 40 -1.36 3.06 21.63
C ARG A 40 -0.19 3.07 20.65
N ASP A 41 0.27 4.25 20.26
CA ASP A 41 1.59 4.46 19.68
C ASP A 41 2.54 4.97 20.78
N ASP A 42 3.79 4.49 20.75
CA ASP A 42 4.84 4.76 21.74
C ASP A 42 5.33 6.24 21.77
N ASP A 43 4.74 7.13 20.97
CA ASP A 43 5.16 8.52 20.75
C ASP A 43 4.07 9.53 21.21
N VAL A 44 3.58 9.41 22.44
CA VAL A 44 2.55 10.33 22.97
C VAL A 44 3.17 11.69 23.29
N VAL A 45 2.93 12.66 22.40
CA VAL A 45 3.22 14.07 22.62
C VAL A 45 2.20 14.68 23.59
N TYR A 46 2.65 15.49 24.54
CA TYR A 46 1.79 16.14 25.54
C TYR A 46 0.72 17.04 24.88
N GLN A 47 -0.51 16.94 25.42
CA GLN A 47 -1.66 17.71 24.98
C GLN A 47 -2.18 18.59 26.14
N PRO A 48 -2.07 19.93 26.04
CA PRO A 48 -2.53 20.83 27.10
C PRO A 48 -4.04 20.76 27.32
N LYS A 49 -4.47 20.67 28.59
CA LYS A 49 -5.88 20.49 28.98
C LYS A 49 -6.61 21.81 29.17
N THR A 50 -5.92 22.86 29.64
CA THR A 50 -6.52 24.19 29.88
C THR A 50 -6.12 25.19 28.80
N LYS A 51 -6.81 26.33 28.74
CA LYS A 51 -6.46 27.40 27.80
C LYS A 51 -5.11 28.03 28.16
N GLU A 52 -4.86 28.22 29.45
CA GLU A 52 -3.64 28.83 29.97
C GLU A 52 -2.40 27.96 29.71
N THR A 53 -2.53 26.64 29.91
CA THR A 53 -1.46 25.66 29.64
C THR A 53 -1.21 25.54 28.14
N ARG A 54 -2.26 25.63 27.31
CA ARG A 54 -2.14 25.66 25.85
C ARG A 54 -1.40 26.89 25.37
N ASP A 55 -1.78 28.09 25.83
CA ASP A 55 -1.13 29.34 25.42
C ASP A 55 0.36 29.33 25.83
N ALA A 56 0.68 28.80 27.01
CA ALA A 56 2.07 28.63 27.48
C ALA A 56 2.86 27.59 26.66
N TYR A 57 2.23 26.46 26.32
CA TYR A 57 2.85 25.42 25.50
C TYR A 57 3.07 25.90 24.06
N GLU A 58 2.11 26.59 23.45
CA GLU A 58 2.27 27.19 22.11
C GLU A 58 3.39 28.23 22.08
N ALA A 59 3.53 29.05 23.13
CA ALA A 59 4.65 29.97 23.27
C ALA A 59 5.99 29.24 23.39
N MET A 60 6.04 28.14 24.15
CA MET A 60 7.22 27.29 24.28
C MET A 60 7.59 26.64 22.94
N LEU A 61 6.62 26.09 22.20
CA LEU A 61 6.83 25.52 20.86
C LEU A 61 7.37 26.58 19.90
N GLY A 62 6.82 27.80 19.91
CA GLY A 62 7.30 28.91 19.10
C GLY A 62 8.75 29.26 19.38
N LEU A 63 9.16 29.29 20.66
CA LEU A 63 10.54 29.54 21.07
C LEU A 63 11.48 28.41 20.62
N ILE A 64 11.07 27.15 20.80
CA ILE A 64 11.87 25.99 20.38
C ILE A 64 12.01 25.94 18.85
N GLN A 65 10.94 26.24 18.11
CA GLN A 65 10.92 26.29 16.65
C GLN A 65 11.91 27.33 16.10
N GLN A 66 12.08 28.48 16.78
CA GLN A 66 13.07 29.49 16.38
C GLN A 66 14.51 28.95 16.39
N HIS A 67 14.83 28.08 17.35
CA HIS A 67 16.17 27.52 17.51
C HIS A 67 16.39 26.22 16.72
N LEU A 68 15.37 25.36 16.64
CA LEU A 68 15.45 24.12 15.87
C LEU A 68 15.24 24.34 14.35
N GLY A 69 14.70 25.49 13.94
CA GLY A 69 14.50 25.86 12.54
C GLY A 69 13.30 25.16 11.89
N GLY A 70 13.43 24.78 10.62
CA GLY A 70 12.34 24.22 9.80
C GLY A 70 11.92 22.78 10.12
N LEU A 71 12.12 22.31 11.36
CA LEU A 71 11.68 20.97 11.78
C LEU A 71 10.15 20.90 11.88
N THR A 72 9.62 19.68 11.76
CA THR A 72 8.18 19.44 11.85
C THR A 72 7.68 19.66 13.27
N LEU A 73 6.41 20.05 13.40
CA LEU A 73 5.78 20.32 14.69
C LEU A 73 5.95 19.14 15.66
N ASN A 74 5.84 17.90 15.20
CA ASN A 74 6.04 16.71 16.04
C ASN A 74 7.42 16.63 16.69
N ILE A 75 8.50 16.95 15.95
CA ILE A 75 9.85 16.94 16.52
C ILE A 75 10.02 18.08 17.51
N VAL A 76 9.44 19.25 17.20
CA VAL A 76 9.45 20.42 18.07
C VAL A 76 8.67 20.16 19.36
N SER A 77 7.52 19.50 19.27
CA SER A 77 6.73 19.10 20.43
C SER A 77 7.42 18.02 21.24
N GLY A 78 8.04 17.02 20.60
CA GLY A 78 8.88 16.05 21.31
C GLY A 78 10.04 16.70 22.06
N ALA A 79 10.70 17.70 21.46
CA ALA A 79 11.73 18.50 22.13
C ALA A 79 11.15 19.33 23.29
N ALA A 80 9.95 19.89 23.13
CA ALA A 80 9.27 20.62 24.20
C ALA A 80 8.94 19.70 25.38
N ASP A 81 8.50 18.49 25.12
CA ASP A 81 8.16 17.51 26.15
C ASP A 81 9.41 17.02 26.89
N GLU A 82 10.52 16.82 26.18
CA GLU A 82 11.82 16.51 26.79
C GLU A 82 12.32 17.66 27.67
N ILE A 83 12.17 18.91 27.20
CA ILE A 83 12.50 20.12 27.98
C ILE A 83 11.58 20.23 29.21
N LEU A 84 10.27 19.98 29.08
CA LEU A 84 9.32 20.01 30.19
C LEU A 84 9.63 18.95 31.23
N ALA A 85 9.96 17.73 30.80
CA ALA A 85 10.39 16.65 31.69
C ALA A 85 11.65 17.03 32.47
N LEU A 86 12.64 17.67 31.81
CA LEU A 86 13.83 18.19 32.48
C LEU A 86 13.50 19.32 33.46
N LEU A 87 12.63 20.27 33.09
CA LEU A 87 12.25 21.41 33.93
C LEU A 87 11.50 20.97 35.19
N ASN A 88 10.61 19.98 35.07
CA ASN A 88 9.83 19.43 36.18
C ASN A 88 10.59 18.40 37.03
N ASN A 89 11.81 18.02 36.65
CA ASN A 89 12.62 17.12 37.46
C ASN A 89 13.30 17.85 38.61
N ASP A 90 12.74 17.75 39.82
CA ASP A 90 13.28 18.39 41.03
C ASP A 90 14.64 17.83 41.50
N ALA A 91 15.07 16.66 40.99
CA ALA A 91 16.34 16.05 41.33
C ALA A 91 17.55 16.69 40.63
N VAL A 92 17.33 17.46 39.55
CA VAL A 92 18.38 18.10 38.76
C VAL A 92 18.45 19.58 39.09
N ASN A 93 19.66 20.12 39.24
CA ASN A 93 19.82 21.56 39.53
C ASN A 93 19.68 22.42 38.25
N ASN A 94 19.33 23.70 38.40
CA ASN A 94 19.16 24.60 37.25
C ASN A 94 20.40 24.72 36.33
N PRO A 95 21.65 24.74 36.85
CA PRO A 95 22.84 24.71 36.01
C PRO A 95 22.94 23.47 35.10
N GLU A 96 22.63 22.29 35.62
CA GLU A 96 22.62 21.02 34.87
C GLU A 96 21.47 20.96 33.88
N LYS A 97 20.24 21.35 34.28
CA LYS A 97 19.08 21.46 33.38
C LYS A 97 19.42 22.34 32.17
N LYS A 98 20.06 23.47 32.43
CA LYS A 98 20.47 24.40 31.37
C LYS A 98 21.49 23.79 30.43
N LEU A 99 22.46 23.02 30.93
CA LEU A 99 23.45 22.34 30.10
C LEU A 99 22.80 21.29 29.19
N GLU A 100 21.85 20.51 29.71
CA GLU A 100 21.12 19.51 28.91
C GLU A 100 20.23 20.18 27.85
N ILE A 101 19.47 21.22 28.19
CA ILE A 101 18.66 21.98 27.22
C ILE A 101 19.57 22.63 26.16
N GLN A 102 20.75 23.12 26.54
CA GLN A 102 21.72 23.67 25.60
C GLN A 102 22.24 22.60 24.62
N LYS A 103 22.44 21.35 25.07
CA LYS A 103 22.81 20.24 24.19
C LYS A 103 21.68 19.88 23.21
N LEU A 104 20.42 19.94 23.65
CA LEU A 104 19.26 19.64 22.81
C LEU A 104 19.06 20.68 21.71
N LEU A 105 19.14 21.96 22.05
CA LEU A 105 18.86 23.05 21.10
C LEU A 105 20.02 23.33 20.13
N LYS A 106 21.27 22.95 20.46
CA LYS A 106 22.53 23.11 19.66
C LYS A 106 22.82 24.55 19.15
N PRO A 107 24.11 24.94 19.10
CA PRO A 107 24.68 25.94 19.98
C PRO A 107 24.17 27.39 19.82
N ILE A 108 23.85 28.06 20.95
CA ILE A 108 23.95 29.53 21.10
C ILE A 108 24.47 29.86 22.52
N PRO A 109 25.74 30.23 22.71
CA PRO A 109 26.26 30.60 24.04
C PRO A 109 25.74 31.93 24.58
N GLU A 110 25.43 32.90 23.71
CA GLU A 110 25.17 34.30 24.09
C GLU A 110 23.72 34.57 24.52
N GLU A 111 22.74 33.82 23.99
CA GLU A 111 21.30 34.01 24.27
C GLU A 111 20.73 32.94 25.23
N MET A 112 21.52 31.92 25.60
CA MET A 112 21.04 30.76 26.36
C MET A 112 20.45 31.11 27.73
N ASN A 113 20.95 32.17 28.38
CA ASN A 113 20.40 32.62 29.66
C ASN A 113 18.94 33.06 29.50
N GLN A 114 18.68 33.92 28.51
CA GLN A 114 17.36 34.47 28.26
C GLN A 114 16.38 33.39 27.82
N VAL A 115 16.82 32.48 26.94
CA VAL A 115 16.02 31.35 26.46
C VAL A 115 15.68 30.41 27.62
N PHE A 116 16.66 30.07 28.48
CA PHE A 116 16.42 29.21 29.64
C PHE A 116 15.41 29.84 30.62
N ASP A 117 15.54 31.14 30.91
CA ASP A 117 14.62 31.84 31.81
C ASP A 117 13.18 31.85 31.27
N GLN A 118 13.02 32.04 29.95
CA GLN A 118 11.72 31.96 29.28
C GLN A 118 11.14 30.55 29.34
N LEU A 119 11.93 29.51 29.06
CA LEU A 119 11.49 28.11 29.15
C LEU A 119 11.07 27.74 30.58
N VAL A 120 11.80 28.18 31.60
CA VAL A 120 11.42 28.01 33.02
C VAL A 120 10.11 28.74 33.32
N SER A 121 9.90 29.93 32.76
CA SER A 121 8.66 30.69 32.95
C SER A 121 7.45 29.97 32.34
N PHE A 122 7.59 29.41 31.14
CA PHE A 122 6.55 28.62 30.49
C PHE A 122 6.30 27.31 31.22
N GLY A 123 7.35 26.59 31.64
CA GLY A 123 7.24 25.36 32.41
C GLY A 123 6.48 25.53 33.72
N LYS A 124 6.66 26.67 34.42
CA LYS A 124 5.88 27.00 35.63
C LYS A 124 4.39 27.22 35.36
N LEU A 125 4.02 27.66 34.16
CA LEU A 125 2.62 27.86 33.75
C LEU A 125 1.96 26.54 33.31
N ILE A 126 2.77 25.53 32.96
CA ILE A 126 2.33 24.22 32.51
C ILE A 126 2.25 23.28 33.72
N THR A 127 1.08 23.20 34.34
CA THR A 127 0.86 22.46 35.61
C THR A 127 0.24 21.08 35.43
N ASP A 128 -0.25 20.75 34.24
CA ASP A 128 -0.97 19.51 33.90
C ASP A 128 -0.10 18.49 33.13
N PHE A 129 1.19 18.79 32.94
CA PHE A 129 2.17 17.87 32.36
C PHE A 129 2.52 16.75 33.36
N GLY A 130 2.45 15.49 32.91
CA GLY A 130 2.74 14.31 33.76
C GLY A 130 1.60 13.85 34.68
N VAL A 131 0.43 14.50 34.64
CA VAL A 131 -0.76 14.03 35.37
C VAL A 131 -1.43 12.91 34.57
N ALA A 132 -1.15 11.66 34.95
CA ALA A 132 -1.84 10.48 34.45
C ALA A 132 -3.36 10.65 34.61
N VAL A 133 -4.10 10.37 33.53
CA VAL A 133 -5.55 10.19 33.62
C VAL A 133 -5.76 8.81 34.22
N GLU A 134 -6.34 8.74 35.43
CA GLU A 134 -7.01 7.52 35.90
C GLU A 134 -8.13 7.25 34.89
N PHE A 135 -7.90 6.32 33.98
CA PHE A 135 -9.00 5.64 33.33
C PHE A 135 -9.57 4.68 34.37
N GLU A 136 -10.89 4.59 34.49
CA GLU A 136 -11.51 3.45 35.15
C GLU A 136 -11.00 2.20 34.43
N GLU A 137 -10.06 1.50 35.06
CA GLU A 137 -9.64 0.16 34.66
C GLU A 137 -10.83 -0.75 34.96
N ASP A 138 -11.48 -1.24 33.91
CA ASP A 138 -12.21 -2.50 34.02
C ASP A 138 -11.15 -3.56 34.38
N GLU A 139 -11.28 -4.16 35.57
CA GLU A 139 -10.39 -5.21 36.08
C GLU A 139 -10.25 -6.34 35.04
N GLU A 140 -9.10 -6.40 34.35
CA GLU A 140 -8.62 -7.63 33.72
C GLU A 140 -7.61 -8.27 34.67
N ASP A 141 -7.95 -9.50 35.09
CA ASP A 141 -7.21 -10.32 36.05
C ASP A 141 -5.70 -10.36 35.77
N SER A 142 -4.93 -10.03 36.81
CA SER A 142 -3.48 -10.02 36.88
C SER A 142 -2.83 -11.40 36.63
N ASP A 143 -1.69 -11.31 35.94
CA ASP A 143 -0.63 -12.29 35.70
C ASP A 143 -0.47 -13.47 36.68
N SER A 144 -0.12 -14.63 36.12
CA SER A 144 0.72 -15.61 36.80
C SER A 144 2.14 -15.52 36.23
N ASP A 145 3.05 -15.04 37.06
CA ASP A 145 4.50 -14.99 36.85
C ASP A 145 5.08 -16.33 36.37
N ILE A 146 5.96 -16.29 35.36
CA ILE A 146 6.92 -17.37 35.11
C ILE A 146 8.32 -16.79 35.20
N ALA A 147 8.94 -17.06 36.36
CA ALA A 147 10.36 -16.88 36.60
C ALA A 147 11.19 -17.75 35.65
N HIS A 148 12.29 -17.19 35.19
CA HIS A 148 13.39 -17.93 34.59
C HIS A 148 13.99 -18.90 35.63
N ASP A 149 13.98 -20.19 35.33
CA ASP A 149 14.98 -21.12 35.84
C ASP A 149 15.49 -22.02 34.70
N GLU A 150 16.81 -22.09 34.63
CA GLU A 150 17.58 -23.01 33.80
C GLU A 150 17.42 -24.43 34.35
N GLU A 151 16.92 -25.38 33.54
CA GLU A 151 17.32 -26.78 33.70
C GLU A 151 17.20 -27.57 32.38
N LEU A 152 18.35 -28.09 31.96
CA LEU A 152 18.51 -29.05 30.87
C LEU A 152 17.96 -30.41 31.31
N GLN A 153 16.89 -30.90 30.68
CA GLN A 153 16.61 -32.33 30.57
C GLN A 153 16.06 -32.69 29.18
N GLU A 154 16.75 -33.65 28.56
CA GLU A 154 16.37 -34.32 27.32
C GLU A 154 15.04 -35.06 27.47
N THR A 155 14.03 -34.71 26.66
CA THR A 155 12.92 -35.62 26.37
C THR A 155 12.47 -35.53 24.91
N GLY A 156 12.81 -36.56 24.13
CA GLY A 156 11.98 -37.19 23.11
C GLY A 156 11.52 -36.35 21.93
N ASP A 157 12.23 -36.48 20.81
CA ASP A 157 11.75 -36.18 19.47
C ASP A 157 10.31 -36.69 19.25
N MET A 158 9.37 -35.76 19.04
CA MET A 158 8.13 -36.06 18.34
C MET A 158 8.16 -35.32 17.02
N GLN A 159 8.73 -35.99 16.01
CA GLN A 159 8.62 -35.59 14.61
C GLN A 159 7.14 -35.56 14.22
N VAL A 160 6.54 -34.37 14.21
CA VAL A 160 5.35 -34.12 13.39
C VAL A 160 5.85 -33.94 11.97
N VAL A 161 5.94 -35.07 11.25
CA VAL A 161 6.14 -35.09 9.80
C VAL A 161 4.89 -34.44 9.18
N ALA A 162 5.03 -33.16 8.81
CA ALA A 162 4.03 -32.43 8.04
C ALA A 162 3.83 -33.11 6.68
N GLY A 163 2.71 -33.82 6.54
CA GLY A 163 2.24 -34.32 5.25
C GLY A 163 1.66 -33.19 4.39
N GLU A 164 2.50 -32.28 3.91
CA GLU A 164 2.09 -31.09 3.14
C GLU A 164 1.50 -31.40 1.74
N GLY A 165 1.65 -32.63 1.23
CA GLY A 165 1.27 -32.97 -0.15
C GLY A 165 -0.19 -33.40 -0.38
N THR A 166 -0.90 -33.85 0.66
CA THR A 166 -2.20 -34.55 0.52
C THR A 166 -3.41 -33.64 0.81
N SER A 167 -3.25 -32.64 1.68
CA SER A 167 -4.33 -31.72 2.06
C SER A 167 -4.65 -30.71 0.94
N LEU A 168 -3.64 -30.17 0.26
CA LEU A 168 -3.80 -29.16 -0.80
C LEU A 168 -4.60 -29.68 -2.00
N LYS A 169 -4.36 -30.93 -2.41
CA LYS A 169 -5.09 -31.58 -3.52
C LYS A 169 -6.55 -31.82 -3.17
N ASN A 170 -6.84 -32.22 -1.94
CA ASN A 170 -8.20 -32.46 -1.48
C ASN A 170 -8.96 -31.14 -1.29
N LEU A 171 -8.31 -30.09 -0.78
CA LEU A 171 -8.87 -28.75 -0.67
C LEU A 171 -9.12 -28.13 -2.04
N LEU A 172 -8.16 -28.22 -2.97
CA LEU A 172 -8.33 -27.77 -4.35
C LEU A 172 -9.45 -28.54 -5.04
N LYS A 173 -9.52 -29.86 -4.86
CA LYS A 173 -10.59 -30.69 -5.41
C LYS A 173 -11.94 -30.34 -4.80
N SER A 174 -12.02 -30.06 -3.49
CA SER A 174 -13.23 -29.58 -2.81
C SER A 174 -13.63 -28.17 -3.23
N LEU A 175 -12.68 -27.25 -3.45
CA LEU A 175 -12.92 -25.89 -3.95
C LEU A 175 -13.36 -25.91 -5.42
N TYR A 176 -12.72 -26.74 -6.27
CA TYR A 176 -13.13 -26.97 -7.66
C TYR A 176 -14.47 -27.71 -7.75
N GLU A 177 -14.73 -28.69 -6.89
CA GLU A 177 -16.01 -29.40 -6.81
C GLU A 177 -17.11 -28.53 -6.21
N ALA A 178 -16.81 -27.64 -5.25
CA ALA A 178 -17.75 -26.64 -4.75
C ALA A 178 -18.08 -25.60 -5.84
N ALA A 179 -17.08 -25.10 -6.56
CA ALA A 179 -17.27 -24.23 -7.72
C ALA A 179 -18.06 -24.93 -8.84
N ARG A 180 -17.84 -26.24 -9.05
CA ARG A 180 -18.59 -27.06 -10.02
C ARG A 180 -20.02 -27.37 -9.54
N ARG A 181 -20.25 -27.63 -8.26
CA ARG A 181 -21.58 -27.85 -7.66
C ARG A 181 -22.42 -26.57 -7.67
N LEU A 182 -21.80 -25.41 -7.52
CA LEU A 182 -22.44 -24.11 -7.75
C LEU A 182 -22.87 -23.96 -9.22
N LYS A 183 -22.05 -24.43 -10.17
CA LYS A 183 -22.36 -24.46 -11.62
C LYS A 183 -23.50 -25.40 -12.01
N ASP A 184 -23.66 -26.52 -11.32
CA ASP A 184 -24.73 -27.51 -11.60
C ASP A 184 -26.06 -27.15 -10.91
N ARG A 185 -26.02 -26.40 -9.79
CA ARG A 185 -27.23 -25.94 -9.06
C ARG A 185 -27.94 -24.74 -9.68
N THR A 186 -27.34 -24.03 -10.64
CA THR A 186 -28.03 -22.94 -11.36
C THR A 186 -29.05 -23.45 -12.38
N VAL A 187 -29.10 -24.77 -12.65
CA VAL A 187 -29.99 -25.37 -13.67
C VAL A 187 -31.21 -26.07 -13.05
N ALA A 188 -31.20 -26.32 -11.74
CA ALA A 188 -32.32 -26.94 -11.03
C ALA A 188 -32.55 -26.23 -9.70
N ASP A 189 -33.60 -25.43 -9.59
CA ASP A 189 -34.50 -25.38 -8.41
C ASP A 189 -35.44 -24.16 -8.49
N GLY A 190 -36.70 -24.43 -8.86
CA GLY A 190 -37.82 -23.95 -8.05
C GLY A 190 -38.05 -24.97 -6.94
N ASP A 191 -38.42 -24.52 -5.74
CA ASP A 191 -38.82 -25.32 -4.56
C ASP A 191 -37.79 -25.63 -3.45
N LEU A 192 -36.75 -24.82 -3.25
CA LEU A 192 -35.84 -24.93 -2.08
C LEU A 192 -35.71 -23.67 -1.22
N GLU A 193 -36.69 -22.76 -1.26
CA GLU A 193 -36.69 -21.50 -0.48
C GLU A 193 -36.80 -21.66 1.06
N SER A 194 -37.20 -22.84 1.58
CA SER A 194 -37.56 -22.98 3.00
C SER A 194 -36.44 -23.47 3.95
N GLY A 195 -35.26 -23.81 3.43
CA GLY A 195 -34.15 -24.40 4.22
C GLY A 195 -33.08 -23.41 4.68
N TRP A 196 -32.85 -22.34 3.90
CA TRP A 196 -31.75 -21.39 4.10
C TRP A 196 -31.92 -20.46 5.32
N PHE A 197 -33.15 -20.29 5.79
CA PHE A 197 -33.51 -19.41 6.92
C PHE A 197 -33.65 -20.14 8.28
N LYS A 198 -33.32 -21.43 8.37
CA LYS A 198 -33.57 -22.21 9.60
C LYS A 198 -32.59 -21.97 10.77
N GLY A 199 -31.54 -21.17 10.59
CA GLY A 199 -30.63 -20.77 11.67
C GLY A 199 -30.68 -19.25 11.91
N GLN A 200 -30.70 -18.83 13.17
CA GLN A 200 -30.41 -17.44 13.53
C GLN A 200 -29.01 -17.08 13.02
N ARG A 201 -28.91 -16.06 12.18
CA ARG A 201 -27.63 -15.53 11.70
C ARG A 201 -26.92 -14.82 12.83
N GLN A 202 -25.62 -15.03 12.94
CA GLN A 202 -24.83 -14.36 13.96
C GLN A 202 -24.46 -12.96 13.46
N MET A 203 -24.77 -11.94 14.26
CA MET A 203 -24.24 -10.60 14.03
C MET A 203 -22.75 -10.60 14.38
N LEU A 204 -21.94 -10.22 13.41
CA LEU A 204 -20.51 -10.05 13.54
C LEU A 204 -20.20 -8.57 13.66
N ASP A 205 -19.25 -8.26 14.52
CA ASP A 205 -18.63 -6.94 14.52
C ASP A 205 -17.55 -6.91 13.43
N LEU A 206 -17.85 -6.23 12.32
CA LEU A 206 -16.94 -6.15 11.18
C LEU A 206 -15.74 -5.25 11.47
N GLU A 207 -15.84 -4.31 12.41
CA GLU A 207 -14.74 -3.41 12.75
C GLU A 207 -13.66 -4.15 13.53
N SER A 208 -14.03 -4.96 14.52
CA SER A 208 -13.06 -5.80 15.27
C SER A 208 -12.46 -6.93 14.43
N LEU A 209 -13.15 -7.41 13.40
CA LEU A 209 -12.63 -8.41 12.47
C LEU A 209 -11.70 -7.82 11.40
N ALA A 210 -11.74 -6.50 11.16
CA ALA A 210 -10.89 -5.86 10.18
C ALA A 210 -9.47 -5.62 10.75
N PHE A 211 -8.45 -5.79 9.91
CA PHE A 211 -7.08 -5.50 10.32
C PHE A 211 -6.82 -4.00 10.34
N VAL A 212 -6.76 -3.42 11.53
CA VAL A 212 -6.55 -1.98 11.74
C VAL A 212 -5.23 -1.49 11.13
N GLN A 213 -4.22 -2.35 11.09
CA GLN A 213 -2.90 -2.08 10.52
C GLN A 213 -2.92 -1.97 8.98
N GLY A 214 -3.96 -2.48 8.30
CA GLY A 214 -4.06 -2.45 6.85
C GLY A 214 -2.85 -3.09 6.16
N GLY A 215 -2.22 -2.35 5.23
CA GLY A 215 -1.01 -2.79 4.52
C GLY A 215 0.24 -3.02 5.39
N LEU A 216 0.19 -2.67 6.68
CA LEU A 216 1.27 -2.91 7.64
C LEU A 216 1.06 -4.18 8.47
N LEU A 217 -0.01 -4.95 8.19
CA LEU A 217 -0.31 -6.18 8.91
C LEU A 217 0.81 -7.22 8.72
N MET A 218 1.47 -7.59 9.81
CA MET A 218 2.39 -8.72 9.83
C MET A 218 1.67 -10.00 10.22
N ALA A 219 1.19 -10.75 9.23
CA ALA A 219 0.59 -12.06 9.47
C ALA A 219 1.64 -13.13 9.87
N ASN A 220 2.92 -12.89 9.56
CA ASN A 220 4.01 -13.76 9.98
C ASN A 220 4.56 -13.31 11.34
N THR A 221 4.61 -14.24 12.30
CA THR A 221 5.18 -13.99 13.63
C THR A 221 6.70 -14.07 13.65
N THR A 222 7.31 -14.76 12.68
CA THR A 222 8.75 -14.96 12.57
C THR A 222 9.27 -14.54 11.20
N CYS A 223 10.53 -14.10 11.17
CA CYS A 223 11.26 -13.81 9.94
C CYS A 223 12.51 -14.68 9.88
N VAL A 224 12.60 -15.51 8.84
CA VAL A 224 13.78 -16.32 8.53
C VAL A 224 14.85 -15.42 7.93
N LEU A 225 15.98 -15.33 8.61
CA LEU A 225 17.10 -14.51 8.18
C LEU A 225 17.80 -15.15 6.97
N PRO A 226 18.09 -14.39 5.90
CA PRO A 226 18.79 -14.92 4.74
C PRO A 226 20.23 -15.38 5.06
N PRO A 227 20.80 -16.30 4.26
CA PRO A 227 22.20 -16.71 4.42
C PRO A 227 23.15 -15.51 4.31
N GLY A 228 24.20 -15.50 5.14
CA GLY A 228 25.18 -14.41 5.19
C GLY A 228 24.70 -13.16 5.94
N PHE A 229 23.50 -13.21 6.53
CA PHE A 229 23.03 -12.16 7.42
C PHE A 229 24.00 -11.93 8.59
N TYR A 230 24.25 -10.68 8.92
CA TYR A 230 24.95 -10.30 10.14
C TYR A 230 24.34 -9.04 10.76
N ARG A 231 24.52 -8.89 12.08
CA ARG A 231 24.05 -7.74 12.85
C ARG A 231 25.24 -7.05 13.50
N SER A 232 25.29 -5.73 13.40
CA SER A 232 26.19 -4.87 14.14
C SER A 232 25.39 -3.99 15.08
N ARG A 233 25.87 -3.80 16.31
CA ARG A 233 25.24 -2.92 17.30
C ARG A 233 25.97 -1.59 17.35
N GLY A 234 25.23 -0.50 17.27
CA GLY A 234 25.69 0.85 17.55
C GLY A 234 25.12 1.38 18.86
N GLU A 235 25.56 2.57 19.26
CA GLU A 235 24.98 3.28 20.40
C GLU A 235 23.59 3.83 20.00
N GLY A 236 22.53 3.26 20.57
CA GLY A 236 21.14 3.65 20.31
C GLY A 236 20.55 3.19 18.97
N TYR A 237 21.24 2.32 18.23
CA TYR A 237 20.70 1.68 17.03
C TYR A 237 21.29 0.28 16.77
N ASP A 238 20.55 -0.51 16.01
CA ASP A 238 21.01 -1.79 15.48
C ASP A 238 21.05 -1.76 13.96
N GLU A 239 22.11 -2.29 13.37
CA GLU A 239 22.26 -2.42 11.94
C GLU A 239 22.22 -3.90 11.53
N LEU A 240 21.21 -4.26 10.76
CA LEU A 240 20.98 -5.60 10.24
C LEU A 240 21.33 -5.60 8.76
N ASN A 241 22.26 -6.47 8.36
CA ASN A 241 22.79 -6.52 7.01
C ASN A 241 22.41 -7.83 6.33
N VAL A 242 21.83 -7.72 5.13
CA VAL A 242 21.54 -8.83 4.23
C VAL A 242 22.42 -8.65 2.99
N PRO A 243 23.44 -9.51 2.78
CA PRO A 243 24.32 -9.36 1.64
C PRO A 243 23.57 -9.63 0.33
N TRP A 244 24.05 -9.01 -0.75
CA TRP A 244 23.55 -9.33 -2.09
C TRP A 244 23.90 -10.77 -2.45
N VAL A 245 23.01 -11.42 -3.20
CA VAL A 245 23.24 -12.78 -3.69
C VAL A 245 23.49 -12.71 -5.18
N SER A 246 24.57 -13.36 -5.64
CA SER A 246 24.86 -13.47 -7.07
C SER A 246 23.66 -14.05 -7.81
N LYS A 247 23.40 -13.50 -9.00
CA LYS A 247 22.35 -13.98 -9.90
C LYS A 247 22.52 -15.47 -10.16
N LYS A 248 21.43 -16.24 -10.10
CA LYS A 248 21.42 -17.61 -10.62
C LYS A 248 21.50 -17.53 -12.14
N VAL A 249 22.66 -17.87 -12.68
CA VAL A 249 22.84 -18.03 -14.13
C VAL A 249 22.60 -19.49 -14.45
N ASP A 250 21.45 -19.77 -15.06
CA ASP A 250 21.24 -21.08 -15.68
C ASP A 250 21.96 -21.07 -17.03
N ILE A 251 23.07 -21.82 -17.11
CA ILE A 251 23.96 -21.88 -18.27
C ILE A 251 23.23 -22.43 -19.51
N ASN A 252 22.14 -23.18 -19.31
CA ASN A 252 21.32 -23.74 -20.38
C ASN A 252 20.08 -22.88 -20.69
N GLU A 253 19.92 -21.73 -20.04
CA GLU A 253 18.76 -20.87 -20.24
C GLU A 253 18.78 -20.23 -21.63
N LYS A 254 17.88 -20.70 -22.50
CA LYS A 254 17.70 -20.13 -23.83
C LYS A 254 16.85 -18.85 -23.72
N LEU A 255 17.49 -17.71 -23.94
CA LEU A 255 16.81 -16.42 -24.07
C LEU A 255 16.15 -16.32 -25.45
N VAL A 256 14.93 -15.80 -25.48
CA VAL A 256 14.17 -15.62 -26.73
C VAL A 256 14.68 -14.38 -27.45
N LYS A 257 15.31 -14.56 -28.61
CA LYS A 257 15.71 -13.44 -29.47
C LYS A 257 14.48 -12.79 -30.09
N ILE A 258 14.49 -11.46 -30.23
CA ILE A 258 13.36 -10.76 -30.88
C ILE A 258 13.19 -11.25 -32.32
N THR A 259 14.28 -11.59 -33.00
CA THR A 259 14.25 -12.18 -34.36
C THR A 259 13.59 -13.56 -34.43
N GLU A 260 13.53 -14.31 -33.32
CA GLU A 260 12.87 -15.62 -33.23
C GLU A 260 11.36 -15.47 -32.93
N MET A 261 10.89 -14.27 -32.56
CA MET A 261 9.46 -14.02 -32.34
C MET A 261 8.70 -13.95 -33.67
N PRO A 262 7.38 -14.21 -33.68
CA PRO A 262 6.55 -13.98 -34.86
C PRO A 262 6.71 -12.55 -35.39
N ALA A 263 6.87 -12.40 -36.71
CA ALA A 263 7.16 -11.11 -37.35
C ALA A 263 6.16 -10.00 -36.97
N TRP A 264 4.90 -10.36 -36.71
CA TRP A 264 3.86 -9.41 -36.29
C TRP A 264 4.06 -8.89 -34.86
N ALA A 265 4.76 -9.59 -33.98
CA ALA A 265 5.00 -9.20 -32.59
C ALA A 265 6.30 -8.38 -32.41
N GLN A 266 7.24 -8.49 -33.36
CA GLN A 266 8.57 -7.85 -33.27
C GLN A 266 8.55 -6.31 -33.19
N PRO A 267 7.69 -5.57 -33.93
CA PRO A 267 7.69 -4.10 -33.91
C PRO A 267 7.55 -3.50 -32.51
N ALA A 268 6.76 -4.13 -31.64
CA ALA A 268 6.60 -3.69 -30.26
C ALA A 268 7.92 -3.72 -29.46
N PHE A 269 8.91 -4.54 -29.83
CA PHE A 269 10.19 -4.68 -29.12
C PHE A 269 11.36 -3.98 -29.83
N LYS A 270 11.09 -2.96 -30.64
CA LYS A 270 12.12 -2.17 -31.33
C LYS A 270 13.17 -1.64 -30.35
N GLY A 271 14.45 -1.88 -30.67
CA GLY A 271 15.59 -1.51 -29.82
C GLY A 271 16.04 -2.63 -28.86
N MET A 272 15.29 -3.73 -28.75
CA MET A 272 15.70 -4.91 -27.99
C MET A 272 16.25 -6.00 -28.90
N GLN A 273 17.31 -6.68 -28.47
CA GLN A 273 17.88 -7.82 -29.19
C GLN A 273 17.24 -9.16 -28.77
N GLN A 274 16.91 -9.27 -27.49
CA GLN A 274 16.32 -10.47 -26.87
C GLN A 274 15.52 -10.11 -25.62
N LEU A 275 14.63 -11.03 -25.23
CA LEU A 275 13.93 -10.99 -23.94
C LEU A 275 14.87 -11.39 -22.80
N ASN A 276 14.61 -10.88 -21.59
CA ASN A 276 15.34 -11.32 -20.40
C ASN A 276 14.88 -12.73 -19.94
N SER A 277 15.51 -13.26 -18.89
CA SER A 277 15.21 -14.60 -18.34
C SER A 277 13.74 -14.77 -17.95
N VAL A 278 13.19 -13.83 -17.15
CA VAL A 278 11.79 -13.85 -16.71
C VAL A 278 10.85 -13.81 -17.91
N GLN A 279 11.06 -12.87 -18.83
CA GLN A 279 10.26 -12.70 -20.03
C GLN A 279 10.32 -13.95 -20.93
N SER A 280 11.50 -14.55 -21.11
CA SER A 280 11.69 -15.74 -21.94
C SER A 280 10.98 -16.97 -21.37
N LYS A 281 10.98 -17.15 -20.05
CA LYS A 281 10.27 -18.25 -19.37
C LYS A 281 8.75 -18.13 -19.46
N VAL A 282 8.23 -16.89 -19.47
CA VAL A 282 6.79 -16.61 -19.54
C VAL A 282 6.30 -16.49 -21.00
N TYR A 283 7.20 -16.26 -21.95
CA TYR A 283 6.93 -15.95 -23.36
C TYR A 283 5.87 -16.85 -24.01
N GLU A 284 6.04 -18.16 -23.88
CA GLU A 284 5.14 -19.14 -24.51
C GLU A 284 3.69 -19.01 -24.02
N THR A 285 3.50 -18.92 -22.69
CA THR A 285 2.16 -18.75 -22.12
C THR A 285 1.62 -17.33 -22.35
N ALA A 286 2.47 -16.30 -22.29
CA ALA A 286 2.02 -14.92 -22.48
C ALA A 286 1.57 -14.63 -23.91
N LEU A 287 2.34 -15.04 -24.92
CA LEU A 287 2.08 -14.69 -26.31
C LEU A 287 1.15 -15.67 -27.03
N PHE A 288 1.16 -16.97 -26.68
CA PHE A 288 0.47 -17.99 -27.49
C PHE A 288 -0.70 -18.70 -26.79
N LYS A 289 -0.88 -18.53 -25.47
CA LYS A 289 -1.99 -19.17 -24.72
C LYS A 289 -2.92 -18.16 -24.09
N GLU A 290 -4.21 -18.48 -24.04
CA GLU A 290 -5.24 -17.65 -23.40
C GLU A 290 -5.32 -17.84 -21.87
N ASP A 291 -4.47 -18.70 -21.30
CA ASP A 291 -4.45 -18.96 -19.86
C ASP A 291 -4.24 -17.65 -19.07
N ASN A 292 -4.97 -17.52 -17.95
CA ASN A 292 -4.72 -16.49 -16.95
C ASN A 292 -3.30 -16.62 -16.41
N ILE A 293 -2.65 -15.51 -16.12
CA ILE A 293 -1.26 -15.48 -15.63
C ILE A 293 -1.22 -14.79 -14.27
N LEU A 294 -0.45 -15.36 -13.34
CA LEU A 294 0.11 -14.64 -12.23
C LEU A 294 1.64 -14.68 -12.34
N LEU A 295 2.25 -13.52 -12.51
CA LEU A 295 3.71 -13.35 -12.50
C LEU A 295 4.14 -12.70 -11.19
N CYS A 296 4.80 -13.47 -10.33
CA CYS A 296 5.49 -12.97 -9.14
C CYS A 296 6.98 -12.81 -9.47
N ALA A 297 7.44 -11.57 -9.56
CA ALA A 297 8.85 -11.27 -9.85
C ALA A 297 9.30 -9.98 -9.14
N PRO A 298 10.60 -9.84 -8.83
CA PRO A 298 11.14 -8.62 -8.21
C PRO A 298 10.92 -7.37 -9.06
N THR A 299 10.88 -6.20 -8.41
CA THR A 299 10.85 -4.90 -9.10
C THR A 299 12.02 -4.80 -10.08
N GLY A 300 11.74 -4.25 -11.28
CA GLY A 300 12.72 -4.17 -12.36
C GLY A 300 12.93 -5.45 -13.18
N ALA A 301 12.37 -6.61 -12.79
CA ALA A 301 12.52 -7.86 -13.53
C ALA A 301 11.83 -7.86 -14.92
N GLY A 302 11.17 -6.77 -15.30
CA GLY A 302 10.60 -6.55 -16.63
C GLY A 302 9.17 -7.08 -16.79
N LYS A 303 8.36 -6.99 -15.72
CA LYS A 303 6.92 -7.36 -15.71
C LYS A 303 6.13 -6.65 -16.81
N THR A 304 6.42 -5.38 -17.09
CA THR A 304 5.79 -4.59 -18.16
C THR A 304 5.95 -5.21 -19.56
N ASN A 305 7.08 -5.86 -19.85
CA ASN A 305 7.26 -6.57 -21.13
C ASN A 305 6.45 -7.85 -21.19
N VAL A 306 6.19 -8.51 -20.06
CA VAL A 306 5.27 -9.66 -20.01
C VAL A 306 3.85 -9.19 -20.29
N ALA A 307 3.43 -8.05 -19.73
CA ALA A 307 2.16 -7.41 -20.07
C ALA A 307 2.07 -7.05 -21.56
N MET A 308 3.15 -6.55 -22.17
CA MET A 308 3.19 -6.29 -23.60
C MET A 308 2.96 -7.57 -24.43
N LEU A 309 3.51 -8.71 -24.03
CA LEU A 309 3.29 -9.99 -24.72
C LEU A 309 1.82 -10.43 -24.67
N THR A 310 1.14 -10.24 -23.54
CA THR A 310 -0.30 -10.59 -23.41
C THR A 310 -1.18 -9.62 -24.18
N ILE A 311 -0.82 -8.33 -24.24
CA ILE A 311 -1.47 -7.33 -25.10
C ILE A 311 -1.33 -7.71 -26.57
N LEU A 312 -0.12 -8.07 -27.00
CA LEU A 312 0.17 -8.46 -28.37
C LEU A 312 -0.61 -9.70 -28.79
N GLN A 313 -0.77 -10.69 -27.91
CA GLN A 313 -1.65 -11.83 -28.21
C GLN A 313 -3.06 -11.38 -28.59
N GLN A 314 -3.67 -10.50 -27.78
CA GLN A 314 -5.03 -10.03 -28.03
C GLN A 314 -5.14 -9.25 -29.34
N ILE A 315 -4.15 -8.41 -29.64
CA ILE A 315 -4.05 -7.73 -30.94
C ILE A 315 -3.90 -8.76 -32.07
N GLY A 316 -3.07 -9.80 -31.86
CA GLY A 316 -2.81 -10.88 -32.80
C GLY A 316 -4.06 -11.68 -33.18
N PHE A 317 -4.95 -11.96 -32.22
CA PHE A 317 -6.24 -12.63 -32.50
C PHE A 317 -7.18 -11.80 -33.39
N ASN A 318 -6.98 -10.49 -33.44
CA ASN A 318 -7.79 -9.59 -34.24
C ASN A 318 -7.09 -9.17 -35.54
N LYS A 319 -5.98 -9.85 -35.90
CA LYS A 319 -5.28 -9.64 -37.16
C LYS A 319 -6.06 -10.29 -38.32
N LYS A 320 -6.22 -9.56 -39.42
CA LYS A 320 -6.80 -10.03 -40.68
C LYS A 320 -5.73 -10.58 -41.62
N ASP A 321 -6.17 -11.36 -42.61
CA ASP A 321 -5.29 -11.95 -43.63
C ASP A 321 -4.53 -10.90 -44.46
N ASP A 322 -5.11 -9.70 -44.62
CA ASP A 322 -4.50 -8.56 -45.32
C ASP A 322 -3.41 -7.83 -44.50
N GLY A 323 -3.18 -8.25 -43.25
CA GLY A 323 -2.20 -7.66 -42.34
C GLY A 323 -2.73 -6.50 -41.48
N THR A 324 -3.97 -6.07 -41.66
CA THR A 324 -4.63 -5.05 -40.83
C THR A 324 -5.25 -5.67 -39.57
N TYR A 325 -5.65 -4.83 -38.60
CA TYR A 325 -6.23 -5.26 -37.33
C TYR A 325 -7.70 -4.82 -37.19
N ASN A 326 -8.55 -5.67 -36.61
CA ASN A 326 -9.91 -5.31 -36.24
C ASN A 326 -9.97 -4.76 -34.82
N HIS A 327 -9.91 -3.44 -34.69
CA HIS A 327 -9.91 -2.75 -33.40
C HIS A 327 -11.30 -2.58 -32.75
N GLY A 328 -12.39 -3.00 -33.41
CA GLY A 328 -13.74 -2.90 -32.87
C GLY A 328 -14.17 -4.05 -31.95
N ASN A 329 -13.42 -5.15 -31.93
CA ASN A 329 -13.86 -6.41 -31.30
C ASN A 329 -13.31 -6.64 -29.89
N TYR A 330 -12.45 -5.75 -29.39
CA TYR A 330 -11.79 -5.95 -28.11
C TYR A 330 -11.46 -4.63 -27.41
N LYS A 331 -11.41 -4.70 -26.09
CA LYS A 331 -10.79 -3.71 -25.21
C LYS A 331 -9.88 -4.41 -24.21
N ILE A 332 -8.81 -3.71 -23.86
CA ILE A 332 -7.82 -4.13 -22.86
C ILE A 332 -7.84 -3.10 -21.74
N VAL A 333 -7.93 -3.57 -20.50
CA VAL A 333 -7.86 -2.71 -19.31
C VAL A 333 -6.53 -2.98 -18.62
N TYR A 334 -5.74 -1.93 -18.43
CA TYR A 334 -4.49 -1.99 -17.66
C TYR A 334 -4.70 -1.19 -16.36
N VAL A 335 -4.79 -1.91 -15.25
CA VAL A 335 -4.95 -1.33 -13.91
C VAL A 335 -3.57 -1.16 -13.29
N THR A 336 -3.23 0.07 -12.93
CA THR A 336 -1.97 0.46 -12.26
C THR A 336 -2.26 0.92 -10.83
N PRO A 337 -1.38 0.69 -9.84
CA PRO A 337 -1.63 1.07 -8.46
C PRO A 337 -1.71 2.59 -8.25
N MET A 338 -1.04 3.41 -9.06
CA MET A 338 -0.93 4.85 -8.83
C MET A 338 -1.14 5.67 -10.09
N LYS A 339 -1.71 6.88 -9.93
CA LYS A 339 -1.94 7.83 -11.01
C LYS A 339 -0.65 8.22 -11.77
N ALA A 340 0.47 8.39 -11.06
CA ALA A 340 1.73 8.74 -11.69
C ALA A 340 2.20 7.69 -12.70
N LEU A 341 2.01 6.41 -12.36
CA LEU A 341 2.38 5.28 -13.23
C LEU A 341 1.45 5.16 -14.45
N VAL A 342 0.18 5.60 -14.34
CA VAL A 342 -0.74 5.61 -15.49
C VAL A 342 -0.15 6.39 -16.66
N THR A 343 0.33 7.61 -16.42
CA THR A 343 0.86 8.49 -17.47
C THR A 343 2.09 7.86 -18.15
N GLU A 344 2.98 7.24 -17.38
CA GLU A 344 4.16 6.54 -17.91
C GLU A 344 3.75 5.35 -18.78
N VAL A 345 2.85 4.50 -18.28
CA VAL A 345 2.37 3.31 -19.00
C VAL A 345 1.65 3.70 -20.29
N VAL A 346 0.81 4.75 -20.27
CA VAL A 346 0.15 5.27 -21.48
C VAL A 346 1.18 5.72 -22.51
N SER A 347 2.19 6.49 -22.09
CA SER A 347 3.25 6.95 -22.99
C SER A 347 4.03 5.77 -23.59
N ASN A 348 4.42 4.80 -22.77
CA ASN A 348 5.16 3.62 -23.19
C ASN A 348 4.36 2.75 -24.18
N LEU A 349 3.12 2.40 -23.82
CA LEU A 349 2.26 1.57 -24.67
C LEU A 349 1.91 2.28 -25.98
N SER A 350 1.60 3.59 -25.93
CA SER A 350 1.31 4.38 -27.14
C SER A 350 2.49 4.40 -28.11
N TYR A 351 3.71 4.56 -27.60
CA TYR A 351 4.92 4.53 -28.42
C TYR A 351 5.16 3.14 -29.04
N ARG A 352 5.07 2.09 -28.23
CA ARG A 352 5.39 0.71 -28.66
C ARG A 352 4.31 0.08 -29.54
N LEU A 353 3.06 0.52 -29.42
CA LEU A 353 1.93 -0.01 -30.18
C LEU A 353 1.51 0.86 -31.37
N LYS A 354 2.26 1.93 -31.66
CA LYS A 354 1.98 2.86 -32.77
C LYS A 354 1.84 2.16 -34.11
N ASP A 355 2.71 1.21 -34.41
CA ASP A 355 2.74 0.47 -35.69
C ASP A 355 1.53 -0.48 -35.85
N TYR A 356 0.77 -0.71 -34.78
CA TYR A 356 -0.42 -1.57 -34.78
C TYR A 356 -1.72 -0.79 -34.96
N GLY A 357 -1.70 0.55 -35.02
CA GLY A 357 -2.91 1.37 -35.09
C GLY A 357 -3.74 1.39 -33.80
N VAL A 358 -3.16 0.96 -32.67
CA VAL A 358 -3.83 0.87 -31.37
C VAL A 358 -3.86 2.23 -30.69
N THR A 359 -5.04 2.62 -30.22
CA THR A 359 -5.23 3.82 -29.40
C THR A 359 -5.24 3.47 -27.92
N VAL A 360 -4.32 4.07 -27.17
CA VAL A 360 -4.20 3.94 -25.71
C VAL A 360 -4.69 5.24 -25.08
N LYS A 361 -5.56 5.15 -24.07
CA LYS A 361 -6.09 6.32 -23.34
C LYS A 361 -5.90 6.17 -21.84
N GLU A 362 -5.60 7.31 -21.21
CA GLU A 362 -5.60 7.46 -19.76
C GLU A 362 -7.04 7.60 -19.26
N LEU A 363 -7.32 6.96 -18.13
CA LEU A 363 -8.56 7.13 -17.38
C LEU A 363 -8.22 7.15 -15.89
N SER A 364 -7.79 8.30 -15.38
CA SER A 364 -7.31 8.43 -14.00
C SER A 364 -7.73 9.77 -13.37
N GLY A 365 -7.83 9.83 -12.04
CA GLY A 365 -8.21 11.03 -11.30
C GLY A 365 -9.47 11.70 -11.86
N ASP A 366 -9.40 13.00 -12.11
CA ASP A 366 -10.50 13.82 -12.62
C ASP A 366 -10.78 13.63 -14.12
N GLN A 367 -9.89 12.96 -14.86
CA GLN A 367 -10.15 12.72 -16.28
C GLN A 367 -11.33 11.76 -16.43
N SER A 368 -12.32 12.19 -17.21
CA SER A 368 -13.37 11.34 -17.73
C SER A 368 -13.21 11.26 -19.24
N LEU A 369 -13.38 10.06 -19.79
CA LEU A 369 -13.46 9.88 -21.23
C LEU A 369 -14.93 10.00 -21.64
N SER A 370 -15.18 10.71 -22.73
CA SER A 370 -16.49 10.66 -23.39
C SER A 370 -16.78 9.25 -23.91
N GLY A 371 -18.05 8.89 -24.09
CA GLY A 371 -18.41 7.57 -24.63
C GLY A 371 -17.72 7.27 -25.98
N LYS A 372 -17.55 8.31 -26.81
CA LYS A 372 -16.83 8.22 -28.08
C LYS A 372 -15.33 7.91 -27.90
N GLU A 373 -14.66 8.55 -26.93
CA GLU A 373 -13.25 8.27 -26.65
C GLU A 373 -13.05 6.87 -26.07
N ILE A 374 -14.00 6.39 -25.25
CA ILE A 374 -13.99 5.02 -24.75
C ILE A 374 -14.13 4.05 -25.93
N GLU A 375 -15.06 4.30 -26.84
CA GLU A 375 -15.30 3.48 -28.03
C GLU A 375 -14.05 3.41 -28.93
N GLU A 376 -13.42 4.55 -29.23
CA GLU A 376 -12.21 4.67 -30.05
C GLU A 376 -10.96 4.05 -29.40
N ALA A 377 -10.89 3.96 -28.07
CA ALA A 377 -9.76 3.39 -27.35
C ALA A 377 -9.79 1.86 -27.33
N GLN A 378 -8.69 1.20 -27.69
CA GLN A 378 -8.52 -0.24 -27.54
C GLN A 378 -7.89 -0.60 -26.20
N ILE A 379 -7.06 0.29 -25.64
CA ILE A 379 -6.43 0.11 -24.33
C ILE A 379 -6.78 1.27 -23.42
N ILE A 380 -7.30 0.96 -22.24
CA ILE A 380 -7.60 1.92 -21.18
C ILE A 380 -6.64 1.64 -20.03
N VAL A 381 -5.81 2.63 -19.70
CA VAL A 381 -4.90 2.57 -18.54
C VAL A 381 -5.51 3.41 -17.41
N THR A 382 -5.67 2.80 -16.24
CA THR A 382 -6.51 3.34 -15.15
C THR A 382 -5.96 2.96 -13.77
N THR A 383 -6.54 3.54 -12.71
CA THR A 383 -6.35 3.09 -11.33
C THR A 383 -7.49 2.14 -10.90
N PRO A 384 -7.31 1.32 -9.84
CA PRO A 384 -8.37 0.45 -9.34
C PRO A 384 -9.66 1.22 -9.05
N GLU A 385 -9.57 2.32 -8.31
CA GLU A 385 -10.72 3.10 -7.87
C GLU A 385 -11.50 3.65 -9.06
N LYS A 386 -10.78 4.19 -10.05
CA LYS A 386 -11.42 4.76 -11.23
C LYS A 386 -12.12 3.68 -12.05
N TRP A 387 -11.49 2.52 -12.24
CA TRP A 387 -12.09 1.39 -12.93
C TRP A 387 -13.32 0.83 -12.20
N ASP A 388 -13.25 0.70 -10.87
CA ASP A 388 -14.36 0.25 -10.05
C ASP A 388 -15.56 1.22 -10.17
N ILE A 389 -15.34 2.54 -10.09
CA ILE A 389 -16.40 3.55 -10.27
C ILE A 389 -17.05 3.44 -11.66
N ILE A 390 -16.28 3.20 -12.72
CA ILE A 390 -16.81 3.11 -14.08
C ILE A 390 -17.63 1.84 -14.28
N THR A 391 -17.14 0.71 -13.79
CA THR A 391 -17.86 -0.56 -13.86
C THR A 391 -19.10 -0.59 -12.96
N ARG A 392 -19.20 0.31 -11.96
CA ARG A 392 -20.42 0.58 -11.19
C ARG A 392 -21.47 1.43 -11.91
N LYS A 393 -21.07 2.23 -12.91
CA LYS A 393 -21.95 3.20 -13.60
C LYS A 393 -22.34 2.80 -15.01
N SER A 394 -21.54 1.99 -15.68
CA SER A 394 -21.67 1.69 -17.11
C SER A 394 -21.73 0.19 -17.38
N SER A 395 -22.59 -0.20 -18.32
CA SER A 395 -22.75 -1.58 -18.79
C SER A 395 -21.81 -1.95 -19.95
N ASP A 396 -20.98 -1.02 -20.43
CA ASP A 396 -20.16 -1.17 -21.65
C ASP A 396 -18.83 -1.91 -21.40
N THR A 397 -18.84 -2.96 -20.58
CA THR A 397 -17.68 -3.83 -20.34
C THR A 397 -17.66 -5.07 -21.23
N GLN A 398 -18.63 -5.22 -22.14
CA GLN A 398 -18.79 -6.44 -22.95
C GLN A 398 -17.62 -6.72 -23.90
N LEU A 399 -16.95 -5.67 -24.40
CA LEU A 399 -15.81 -5.82 -25.30
C LEU A 399 -14.49 -6.09 -24.57
N VAL A 400 -14.45 -6.06 -23.24
CA VAL A 400 -13.21 -6.34 -22.51
C VAL A 400 -12.82 -7.81 -22.71
N ARG A 401 -11.57 -8.04 -23.16
CA ARG A 401 -11.01 -9.39 -23.40
C ARG A 401 -9.76 -9.67 -22.58
N LEU A 402 -9.12 -8.63 -22.05
CA LEU A 402 -7.94 -8.73 -21.20
C LEU A 402 -7.98 -7.66 -20.11
N VAL A 403 -7.76 -8.08 -18.87
CA VAL A 403 -7.52 -7.20 -17.72
C VAL A 403 -6.14 -7.54 -17.16
N ILE A 404 -5.25 -6.54 -17.18
CA ILE A 404 -3.93 -6.59 -16.55
C ILE A 404 -4.03 -5.83 -15.23
N ILE A 405 -3.62 -6.47 -14.14
CA ILE A 405 -3.54 -5.87 -12.81
C ILE A 405 -2.07 -5.79 -12.43
N ASP A 406 -1.50 -4.60 -12.56
CA ASP A 406 -0.13 -4.33 -12.14
C ASP A 406 -0.06 -4.13 -10.63
N GLU A 407 1.00 -4.64 -10.04
CA GLU A 407 1.20 -4.69 -8.58
C GLU A 407 -0.01 -5.22 -7.80
N ILE A 408 -0.53 -6.39 -8.20
CA ILE A 408 -1.70 -7.04 -7.57
C ILE A 408 -1.51 -7.33 -6.07
N HIS A 409 -0.27 -7.37 -5.58
CA HIS A 409 0.00 -7.45 -4.15
C HIS A 409 -0.52 -6.24 -3.34
N LEU A 410 -0.99 -5.17 -4.01
CA LEU A 410 -1.86 -4.13 -3.44
C LEU A 410 -3.11 -4.71 -2.77
N LEU A 411 -3.48 -5.97 -3.03
CA LEU A 411 -4.47 -6.73 -2.24
C LEU A 411 -4.24 -6.64 -0.72
N HIS A 412 -2.98 -6.54 -0.29
CA HIS A 412 -2.62 -6.41 1.12
C HIS A 412 -2.86 -5.02 1.72
N ASP A 413 -2.98 -4.00 0.87
CA ASP A 413 -3.19 -2.62 1.26
C ASP A 413 -4.67 -2.33 1.57
N ASN A 414 -4.96 -1.20 2.23
CA ASN A 414 -6.32 -0.70 2.44
C ASN A 414 -7.11 -0.48 1.15
N ARG A 415 -6.41 -0.33 0.02
CA ARG A 415 -6.99 -0.23 -1.33
C ARG A 415 -7.28 -1.59 -1.97
N GLY A 416 -6.76 -2.68 -1.40
CA GLY A 416 -6.97 -4.06 -1.83
C GLY A 416 -8.44 -4.46 -2.06
N PRO A 417 -9.41 -4.02 -1.24
CA PRO A 417 -10.83 -4.37 -1.44
C PRO A 417 -11.38 -3.92 -2.79
N VAL A 418 -10.83 -2.85 -3.38
CA VAL A 418 -11.22 -2.37 -4.71
C VAL A 418 -10.78 -3.37 -5.79
N LEU A 419 -9.55 -3.88 -5.70
CA LEU A 419 -9.05 -4.90 -6.62
C LEU A 419 -9.84 -6.21 -6.49
N GLU A 420 -10.17 -6.60 -5.25
CA GLU A 420 -11.01 -7.77 -4.99
C GLU A 420 -12.37 -7.65 -5.70
N SER A 421 -13.03 -6.51 -5.57
CA SER A 421 -14.30 -6.25 -6.24
C SER A 421 -14.20 -6.26 -7.76
N ILE A 422 -13.14 -5.68 -8.33
CA ILE A 422 -12.91 -5.68 -9.79
C ILE A 422 -12.80 -7.11 -10.31
N VAL A 423 -11.99 -7.94 -9.67
CA VAL A 423 -11.80 -9.34 -10.10
C VAL A 423 -13.07 -10.14 -9.87
N ALA A 424 -13.71 -10.03 -8.69
CA ALA A 424 -14.94 -10.74 -8.38
C ALA A 424 -16.06 -10.43 -9.39
N ARG A 425 -16.22 -9.15 -9.74
CA ARG A 425 -17.17 -8.69 -10.76
C ARG A 425 -16.82 -9.22 -12.15
N THR A 426 -15.54 -9.19 -12.51
CA THR A 426 -15.06 -9.70 -13.82
C THR A 426 -15.31 -11.21 -13.94
N LEU A 427 -14.99 -11.99 -12.91
CA LEU A 427 -15.23 -13.43 -12.90
C LEU A 427 -16.73 -13.76 -12.99
N ARG A 428 -17.56 -13.02 -12.27
CA ARG A 428 -19.01 -13.17 -12.35
C ARG A 428 -19.56 -12.81 -13.73
N GLN A 429 -19.01 -11.77 -14.36
CA GLN A 429 -19.34 -11.41 -15.74
C GLN A 429 -18.99 -12.56 -16.69
N ILE A 430 -17.78 -13.12 -16.61
CA ILE A 430 -17.35 -14.27 -17.44
C ILE A 430 -18.34 -15.44 -17.29
N GLU A 431 -18.75 -15.74 -16.07
CA GLU A 431 -19.70 -16.84 -15.83
C GLU A 431 -21.11 -16.55 -16.37
N THR A 432 -21.53 -15.29 -16.38
CA THR A 432 -22.85 -14.86 -16.84
C THR A 432 -22.92 -14.77 -18.36
N THR A 433 -21.93 -14.12 -18.99
CA THR A 433 -21.89 -13.90 -20.44
C THR A 433 -21.34 -15.10 -21.21
N LYS A 434 -20.62 -16.00 -20.52
CA LYS A 434 -19.82 -17.09 -21.12
C LYS A 434 -18.72 -16.60 -22.06
N GLU A 435 -18.42 -15.32 -22.05
CA GLU A 435 -17.29 -14.75 -22.78
C GLU A 435 -16.05 -14.77 -21.90
N ASN A 436 -14.95 -15.29 -22.43
CA ASN A 436 -13.69 -15.37 -21.70
C ASN A 436 -13.03 -13.99 -21.61
N ILE A 437 -12.58 -13.62 -20.40
CA ILE A 437 -11.76 -12.44 -20.16
C ILE A 437 -10.47 -12.93 -19.52
N ARG A 438 -9.35 -12.72 -20.20
CA ARG A 438 -8.03 -13.11 -19.70
C ARG A 438 -7.62 -12.19 -18.55
N LEU A 439 -7.24 -12.78 -17.41
CA LEU A 439 -6.72 -12.05 -16.25
C LEU A 439 -5.20 -12.24 -16.16
N VAL A 440 -4.47 -11.14 -16.01
CA VAL A 440 -3.01 -11.13 -15.85
C VAL A 440 -2.66 -10.32 -14.61
N GLY A 441 -2.22 -10.99 -13.55
CA GLY A 441 -1.69 -10.36 -12.34
C GLY A 441 -0.16 -10.24 -12.41
N LEU A 442 0.36 -9.05 -12.15
CA LEU A 442 1.80 -8.80 -11.97
C LEU A 442 2.03 -8.46 -10.50
N SER A 443 2.98 -9.14 -9.86
CA SER A 443 3.18 -9.05 -8.41
C SER A 443 4.65 -9.02 -8.05
N ALA A 444 4.98 -8.39 -6.92
CA ALA A 444 6.18 -8.72 -6.16
C ALA A 444 6.12 -10.17 -5.67
N THR A 445 7.28 -10.73 -5.33
CA THR A 445 7.39 -12.11 -4.84
C THR A 445 7.12 -12.15 -3.35
N LEU A 446 5.86 -12.34 -2.98
CA LEU A 446 5.39 -12.39 -1.58
C LEU A 446 4.62 -13.69 -1.32
N PRO A 447 4.56 -14.21 -0.07
CA PRO A 447 3.79 -15.38 0.29
C PRO A 447 2.29 -15.22 0.03
N ASN A 448 1.56 -16.35 0.03
CA ASN A 448 0.17 -16.47 -0.41
C ASN A 448 -0.05 -16.21 -1.92
N TYR A 449 1.00 -16.15 -2.73
CA TYR A 449 0.88 -16.02 -4.20
C TYR A 449 0.05 -17.13 -4.84
N GLU A 450 0.04 -18.34 -4.27
CA GLU A 450 -0.83 -19.43 -4.77
C GLU A 450 -2.31 -19.12 -4.55
N ASP A 451 -2.65 -18.45 -3.45
CA ASP A 451 -4.03 -18.05 -3.17
C ASP A 451 -4.45 -16.89 -4.08
N VAL A 452 -3.53 -15.96 -4.37
CA VAL A 452 -3.74 -14.92 -5.39
C VAL A 452 -3.96 -15.56 -6.77
N ALA A 453 -3.20 -16.62 -7.11
CA ALA A 453 -3.37 -17.35 -8.35
C ALA A 453 -4.75 -18.00 -8.43
N LEU A 454 -5.21 -18.65 -7.35
CA LEU A 454 -6.55 -19.25 -7.30
C LEU A 454 -7.65 -18.20 -7.40
N PHE A 455 -7.50 -17.07 -6.72
CA PHE A 455 -8.38 -15.92 -6.81
C PHE A 455 -8.51 -15.41 -8.26
N LEU A 456 -7.40 -15.30 -9.00
CA LEU A 456 -7.39 -14.95 -10.43
C LEU A 456 -7.78 -16.09 -11.39
N ARG A 457 -8.16 -17.28 -10.88
CA ARG A 457 -8.44 -18.48 -11.69
C ARG A 457 -7.25 -18.92 -12.56
N VAL A 458 -6.04 -18.71 -12.08
CA VAL A 458 -4.79 -19.12 -12.73
C VAL A 458 -4.56 -20.62 -12.51
N ASP A 459 -4.25 -21.35 -13.58
CA ASP A 459 -3.76 -22.72 -13.48
C ASP A 459 -2.35 -22.71 -12.87
N LEU A 460 -2.21 -23.30 -11.68
CA LEU A 460 -0.97 -23.30 -10.91
C LEU A 460 0.23 -23.96 -11.63
N LYS A 461 -0.01 -24.77 -12.66
CA LYS A 461 1.06 -25.43 -13.42
C LYS A 461 1.41 -24.70 -14.71
N LYS A 462 0.47 -23.96 -15.29
CA LYS A 462 0.62 -23.36 -16.63
C LYS A 462 0.76 -21.85 -16.61
N GLY A 463 0.06 -21.19 -15.69
CA GLY A 463 -0.08 -19.74 -15.64
C GLY A 463 0.54 -19.08 -14.41
N LEU A 464 0.92 -19.85 -13.39
CA LEU A 464 1.65 -19.33 -12.23
C LEU A 464 3.15 -19.35 -12.47
N PHE A 465 3.77 -18.18 -12.43
CA PHE A 465 5.21 -18.00 -12.55
C PHE A 465 5.75 -17.25 -11.33
N LYS A 466 6.70 -17.88 -10.62
CA LYS A 466 7.36 -17.29 -9.45
C LYS A 466 8.85 -17.20 -9.66
N PHE A 467 9.38 -16.01 -9.43
CA PHE A 467 10.80 -15.69 -9.52
C PHE A 467 11.24 -15.05 -8.21
N ASP A 468 12.22 -15.66 -7.55
CA ASP A 468 12.80 -15.10 -6.32
C ASP A 468 13.68 -13.87 -6.63
N ARG A 469 14.19 -13.22 -5.58
CA ARG A 469 15.08 -12.06 -5.63
C ARG A 469 16.35 -12.26 -6.47
N SER A 470 16.75 -13.50 -6.75
CA SER A 470 17.91 -13.77 -7.62
C SER A 470 17.65 -13.40 -9.09
N TYR A 471 16.40 -13.17 -9.48
CA TYR A 471 16.01 -12.71 -10.81
C TYR A 471 16.02 -11.17 -10.97
N ARG A 472 16.32 -10.42 -9.90
CA ARG A 472 16.52 -8.97 -9.99
C ARG A 472 17.63 -8.68 -11.01
N PRO A 473 17.46 -7.69 -11.93
CA PRO A 473 18.47 -7.41 -12.96
C PRO A 473 19.85 -7.11 -12.39
N VAL A 474 19.87 -6.36 -11.28
CA VAL A 474 21.05 -6.07 -10.47
C VAL A 474 20.77 -6.62 -9.06
N PRO A 475 21.59 -7.53 -8.51
CA PRO A 475 21.47 -7.99 -7.12
C PRO A 475 21.40 -6.83 -6.12
N LEU A 476 20.69 -7.00 -5.00
CA LEU A 476 20.51 -5.96 -3.98
C LEU A 476 21.10 -6.42 -2.65
N GLY A 477 22.05 -5.66 -2.12
CA GLY A 477 22.44 -5.72 -0.71
C GLY A 477 21.49 -4.83 0.09
N GLN A 478 21.10 -5.27 1.28
CA GLN A 478 20.11 -4.57 2.10
C GLN A 478 20.70 -4.28 3.48
N GLN A 479 20.52 -3.06 3.98
CA GLN A 479 20.88 -2.67 5.33
C GLN A 479 19.63 -2.09 6.02
N TYR A 480 19.34 -2.53 7.23
CA TYR A 480 18.25 -2.01 8.05
C TYR A 480 18.85 -1.43 9.32
N ILE A 481 18.67 -0.15 9.52
CA ILE A 481 19.16 0.58 10.69
C ILE A 481 17.94 0.90 11.56
N GLY A 482 17.78 0.12 12.64
CA GLY A 482 16.73 0.29 13.63
C GLY A 482 17.19 1.17 14.77
N ILE A 483 16.65 2.37 14.87
CA ILE A 483 16.93 3.30 15.97
C ILE A 483 16.08 2.88 17.17
N SER A 484 16.74 2.66 18.32
CA SER A 484 16.08 2.26 19.58
C SER A 484 15.84 3.43 20.53
N VAL A 485 16.34 4.63 20.19
CA VAL A 485 16.11 5.87 20.94
C VAL A 485 14.64 6.24 20.88
N LYS A 486 14.04 6.54 22.04
CA LYS A 486 12.62 6.87 22.18
C LYS A 486 12.36 8.37 21.99
N GLU A 487 13.27 9.20 22.49
CA GLU A 487 13.16 10.66 22.46
C GLU A 487 13.20 11.16 21.01
N LEU A 488 12.11 11.81 20.55
CA LEU A 488 11.90 12.17 19.14
C LEU A 488 13.02 13.06 18.57
N LEU A 489 13.51 14.03 19.34
CA LEU A 489 14.59 14.92 18.89
C LEU A 489 15.90 14.15 18.75
N GLN A 490 16.25 13.33 19.73
CA GLN A 490 17.47 12.51 19.70
C GLN A 490 17.40 11.46 18.57
N LYS A 491 16.26 10.78 18.41
CA LYS A 491 15.95 9.87 17.29
C LYS A 491 16.16 10.56 15.94
N PHE A 492 15.64 11.78 15.77
CA PHE A 492 15.83 12.57 14.55
C PHE A 492 17.30 12.94 14.29
N GLN A 493 18.03 13.38 15.32
CA GLN A 493 19.45 13.70 15.20
C GLN A 493 20.28 12.46 14.83
N MET A 494 20.04 11.34 15.50
CA MET A 494 20.70 10.06 15.20
C MET A 494 20.41 9.61 13.76
N MET A 495 19.18 9.76 13.30
CA MET A 495 18.81 9.45 11.91
C MET A 495 19.58 10.31 10.90
N ASN A 496 19.83 11.59 11.19
CA ASN A 496 20.65 12.47 10.36
C ASN A 496 22.11 12.02 10.33
N ASP A 497 22.68 11.71 11.50
CA ASP A 497 24.08 11.29 11.63
C ASP A 497 24.34 9.96 10.90
N LEU A 498 23.43 8.99 11.05
CA LEU A 498 23.47 7.72 10.35
C LEU A 498 23.36 7.90 8.82
N CYS A 499 22.41 8.72 8.38
CA CYS A 499 22.25 9.04 6.95
C CYS A 499 23.51 9.68 6.39
N TYR A 500 24.09 10.66 7.11
CA TYR A 500 25.34 11.30 6.71
C TYR A 500 26.49 10.28 6.57
N GLN A 501 26.67 9.40 7.55
CA GLN A 501 27.71 8.36 7.51
C GLN A 501 27.57 7.46 6.27
N LYS A 502 26.35 7.01 5.96
CA LYS A 502 26.08 6.16 4.80
C LYS A 502 26.26 6.91 3.47
N VAL A 503 25.87 8.18 3.38
CA VAL A 503 26.12 9.01 2.20
C VAL A 503 27.62 9.21 1.97
N VAL A 504 28.39 9.51 3.02
CA VAL A 504 29.85 9.71 2.93
C VAL A 504 30.56 8.43 2.48
N ALA A 505 30.11 7.27 2.94
CA ALA A 505 30.66 5.98 2.51
C ALA A 505 30.47 5.71 1.00
N GLY A 506 29.40 6.25 0.40
CA GLY A 506 29.08 6.06 -1.03
C GLY A 506 29.52 7.19 -1.97
N ALA A 507 29.95 8.35 -1.46
CA ALA A 507 30.21 9.53 -2.28
C ALA A 507 31.62 9.54 -2.93
N GLY A 508 31.68 9.75 -4.25
CA GLY A 508 32.91 10.09 -4.97
C GLY A 508 33.14 11.62 -5.04
N LYS A 509 34.39 12.05 -5.27
CA LYS A 509 34.73 13.48 -5.46
C LYS A 509 34.54 13.90 -6.92
N HIS A 510 33.46 14.61 -7.26
CA HIS A 510 33.32 15.31 -8.54
C HIS A 510 32.63 16.67 -8.35
N GLN A 511 33.10 17.69 -9.06
CA GLN A 511 32.52 19.03 -9.10
C GLN A 511 32.00 19.32 -10.52
N SER A 512 30.79 19.86 -10.62
CA SER A 512 30.17 20.26 -11.88
C SER A 512 29.69 21.72 -11.77
N GLN A 513 29.96 22.54 -12.78
CA GLN A 513 29.49 23.94 -12.86
C GLN A 513 28.25 24.03 -13.75
N ILE A 514 27.17 24.65 -13.27
CA ILE A 514 25.88 24.72 -14.00
C ILE A 514 25.21 26.08 -13.76
N GLU A 515 25.01 26.88 -14.81
CA GLU A 515 24.38 28.21 -14.75
C GLU A 515 22.89 28.22 -15.18
N LEU A 516 22.32 27.08 -15.61
CA LEU A 516 21.02 27.01 -16.29
C LEU A 516 19.77 26.85 -15.39
N ILE A 517 19.94 26.75 -14.06
CA ILE A 517 18.84 26.36 -13.15
C ILE A 517 18.13 27.59 -12.59
N LYS A 518 16.81 27.51 -12.38
CA LYS A 518 16.02 28.66 -11.91
C LYS A 518 15.87 28.69 -10.39
N ASN A 519 15.67 27.54 -9.76
CA ASN A 519 15.53 27.44 -8.30
C ASN A 519 16.82 27.86 -7.55
N GLY A 520 16.65 28.75 -6.56
CA GLY A 520 17.77 29.33 -5.80
C GLY A 520 18.49 28.35 -4.88
N ASP A 521 17.81 27.30 -4.38
CA ASP A 521 18.40 26.30 -3.49
C ASP A 521 19.20 25.27 -4.30
N LEU A 522 18.67 24.83 -5.46
CA LEU A 522 19.43 23.98 -6.38
C LEU A 522 20.74 24.63 -6.83
N LYS A 523 20.75 25.94 -7.12
CA LYS A 523 21.98 26.69 -7.45
C LYS A 523 23.05 26.61 -6.36
N LYS A 524 22.65 26.55 -5.08
CA LYS A 524 23.59 26.45 -3.95
C LYS A 524 24.12 25.03 -3.79
N LEU A 525 23.31 24.02 -4.08
CA LEU A 525 23.64 22.60 -3.83
C LEU A 525 24.46 21.97 -4.94
N LEU A 526 24.14 22.27 -6.19
CA LEU A 526 24.73 21.58 -7.36
C LEU A 526 26.25 21.74 -7.52
N PRO A 527 26.88 22.87 -7.18
CA PRO A 527 28.34 22.97 -7.20
C PRO A 527 29.04 21.92 -6.33
N TYR A 528 28.35 21.39 -5.31
CA TYR A 528 28.83 20.36 -4.40
C TYR A 528 28.41 18.94 -4.84
N GLY A 529 27.73 18.78 -5.97
CA GLY A 529 27.20 17.50 -6.44
C GLY A 529 25.92 17.05 -5.73
N PHE A 530 25.24 17.95 -5.02
CA PHE A 530 23.95 17.69 -4.38
C PHE A 530 22.79 18.27 -5.20
N ALA A 531 21.67 17.54 -5.26
CA ALA A 531 20.44 18.05 -5.86
C ALA A 531 19.22 17.59 -5.06
N ILE A 532 18.10 18.30 -5.26
CA ILE A 532 16.78 17.96 -4.72
C ILE A 532 15.80 17.67 -5.86
N HIS A 533 14.87 16.74 -5.64
CA HIS A 533 13.78 16.45 -6.57
C HIS A 533 12.46 16.28 -5.80
N HIS A 534 11.45 17.05 -6.18
CA HIS A 534 10.10 16.92 -5.64
C HIS A 534 9.10 17.59 -6.59
N ALA A 535 7.81 17.24 -6.45
CA ALA A 535 6.75 17.75 -7.32
C ALA A 535 6.60 19.29 -7.30
N GLY A 536 7.07 19.95 -6.25
CA GLY A 536 7.07 21.42 -6.11
C GLY A 536 8.09 22.15 -6.98
N LEU A 537 9.06 21.45 -7.59
CA LEU A 537 10.00 22.04 -8.53
C LEU A 537 9.36 22.24 -9.91
N ALA A 538 9.78 23.31 -10.59
CA ALA A 538 9.42 23.54 -11.97
C ALA A 538 9.85 22.34 -12.83
N ARG A 539 9.00 21.94 -13.79
CA ARG A 539 9.26 20.77 -14.65
C ARG A 539 10.63 20.81 -15.33
N GLY A 540 11.03 21.99 -15.84
CA GLY A 540 12.35 22.14 -16.48
C GLY A 540 13.52 21.94 -15.51
N ASP A 541 13.39 22.37 -14.24
CA ASP A 541 14.44 22.13 -13.23
C ASP A 541 14.52 20.63 -12.88
N ARG A 542 13.39 19.92 -12.82
CA ARG A 542 13.36 18.46 -12.61
C ARG A 542 14.03 17.70 -13.74
N GLU A 543 13.70 18.01 -14.99
CA GLU A 543 14.32 17.39 -16.17
C GLU A 543 15.84 17.62 -16.20
N ILE A 544 16.31 18.80 -15.80
CA ILE A 544 17.75 19.09 -15.66
C ILE A 544 18.38 18.23 -14.55
N VAL A 545 17.78 18.18 -13.36
CA VAL A 545 18.30 17.36 -12.23
C VAL A 545 18.35 15.88 -12.60
N GLU A 546 17.31 15.36 -13.26
CA GLU A 546 17.25 13.98 -13.75
C GLU A 546 18.36 13.67 -14.75
N ALA A 547 18.60 14.56 -15.72
CA ALA A 547 19.67 14.43 -16.69
C ALA A 547 21.06 14.45 -16.02
N LEU A 548 21.30 15.42 -15.13
CA LEU A 548 22.58 15.56 -14.42
C LEU A 548 22.87 14.37 -13.51
N PHE A 549 21.86 13.80 -12.87
CA PHE A 549 22.03 12.59 -12.07
C PHE A 549 22.30 11.37 -12.96
N GLY A 550 21.57 11.22 -14.07
CA GLY A 550 21.79 10.14 -15.04
C GLY A 550 23.18 10.15 -15.67
N GLU A 551 23.75 11.34 -15.90
CA GLU A 551 25.11 11.53 -16.43
C GLU A 551 26.20 11.45 -15.35
N GLY A 552 25.82 11.35 -14.07
CA GLY A 552 26.76 11.25 -12.95
C GLY A 552 27.36 12.59 -12.48
N HIS A 553 26.80 13.72 -12.93
CA HIS A 553 27.21 15.05 -12.46
C HIS A 553 26.69 15.37 -11.04
N VAL A 554 25.53 14.81 -10.68
CA VAL A 554 25.00 14.83 -9.31
C VAL A 554 25.38 13.52 -8.63
N GLN A 555 26.04 13.61 -7.48
CA GLN A 555 26.46 12.46 -6.68
C GLN A 555 25.40 12.07 -5.65
N VAL A 556 24.69 13.05 -5.09
CA VAL A 556 23.66 12.84 -4.07
C VAL A 556 22.37 13.55 -4.50
N LEU A 557 21.34 12.75 -4.77
CA LEU A 557 20.00 13.24 -5.08
C LEU A 557 19.07 12.94 -3.91
N VAL A 558 18.52 13.98 -3.30
CA VAL A 558 17.49 13.85 -2.26
C VAL A 558 16.13 14.03 -2.92
N SER A 559 15.22 13.06 -2.72
CA SER A 559 13.92 13.07 -3.37
C SER A 559 12.79 12.65 -2.45
N THR A 560 11.56 13.06 -2.79
CA THR A 560 10.33 12.48 -2.26
C THR A 560 9.97 11.16 -2.96
N GLU A 561 9.10 10.36 -2.33
CA GLU A 561 8.60 9.06 -2.81
C GLU A 561 8.04 9.10 -4.24
N THR A 562 7.47 10.24 -4.66
CA THR A 562 6.96 10.46 -6.02
C THR A 562 7.96 10.16 -7.15
N LEU A 563 9.27 10.32 -6.92
CA LEU A 563 10.29 10.02 -7.95
C LEU A 563 10.36 8.53 -8.25
N ALA A 564 10.16 7.68 -7.24
CA ALA A 564 10.21 6.23 -7.41
C ALA A 564 9.12 5.71 -8.37
N TRP A 565 8.04 6.48 -8.52
CA TRP A 565 6.91 6.13 -9.38
C TRP A 565 6.88 6.79 -10.74
N SER A 566 7.62 7.88 -10.94
CA SER A 566 7.42 8.78 -12.09
C SER A 566 8.60 8.89 -13.04
N VAL A 567 9.79 8.44 -12.61
CA VAL A 567 11.01 8.57 -13.40
C VAL A 567 11.83 7.30 -13.31
N ASN A 568 12.24 6.80 -14.46
CA ASN A 568 13.14 5.64 -14.56
C ASN A 568 14.61 6.03 -14.29
N LEU A 569 14.91 6.47 -13.07
CA LEU A 569 16.23 6.94 -12.64
C LEU A 569 16.83 5.99 -11.60
N HIS A 570 17.98 5.37 -11.89
CA HIS A 570 18.60 4.41 -10.97
C HIS A 570 19.85 4.98 -10.30
N ALA A 571 20.10 4.57 -9.06
CA ALA A 571 21.27 4.94 -8.27
C ALA A 571 21.98 3.68 -7.78
N HIS A 572 23.30 3.69 -7.59
CA HIS A 572 23.99 2.53 -6.99
C HIS A 572 23.44 2.22 -5.59
N THR A 573 23.33 3.26 -4.75
CA THR A 573 22.82 3.17 -3.38
C THR A 573 21.55 4.01 -3.25
N VAL A 574 20.51 3.44 -2.64
CA VAL A 574 19.27 4.15 -2.26
C VAL A 574 19.11 4.10 -0.74
N ILE A 575 18.85 5.25 -0.13
CA ILE A 575 18.65 5.39 1.32
C ILE A 575 17.23 5.90 1.58
N ILE A 576 16.43 5.11 2.29
CA ILE A 576 15.15 5.52 2.86
C ILE A 576 15.44 6.07 4.26
N LYS A 577 15.41 7.40 4.38
CA LYS A 577 15.70 8.12 5.63
C LYS A 577 14.39 8.38 6.38
N GLY A 578 14.08 7.53 7.35
CA GLY A 578 12.81 7.57 8.07
C GLY A 578 11.71 6.92 7.24
N THR A 579 10.78 6.27 7.92
CA THR A 579 9.68 5.53 7.28
C THR A 579 8.31 6.06 7.64
N GLU A 580 8.24 7.21 8.29
CA GLU A 580 6.99 7.85 8.73
C GLU A 580 6.59 8.96 7.73
N VAL A 581 5.31 8.99 7.36
CA VAL A 581 4.69 9.98 6.48
C VAL A 581 3.40 10.49 7.12
N TYR A 582 3.19 11.80 7.09
CA TYR A 582 1.96 12.40 7.60
C TYR A 582 0.80 12.16 6.64
N ASN A 583 -0.30 11.56 7.13
CA ASN A 583 -1.54 11.42 6.38
C ASN A 583 -2.55 12.50 6.82
N PRO A 584 -2.87 13.48 5.95
CA PRO A 584 -3.82 14.54 6.28
C PRO A 584 -5.26 14.04 6.49
N GLU A 585 -5.67 12.96 5.82
CA GLU A 585 -7.02 12.40 5.92
C GLU A 585 -7.26 11.74 7.27
N LYS A 586 -6.23 11.05 7.79
CA LYS A 586 -6.26 10.46 9.13
C LYS A 586 -5.81 11.44 10.23
N GLY A 587 -5.19 12.56 9.86
CA GLY A 587 -4.61 13.52 10.79
C GLY A 587 -3.52 12.91 11.67
N ALA A 588 -2.78 11.92 11.15
CA ALA A 588 -1.82 11.13 11.91
C ALA A 588 -0.59 10.78 11.06
N TRP A 589 0.53 10.54 11.72
CA TRP A 589 1.71 9.94 11.09
C TRP A 589 1.46 8.45 10.89
N MET A 590 1.86 7.94 9.74
CA MET A 590 1.74 6.54 9.39
C MET A 590 3.05 6.05 8.78
N GLU A 591 3.28 4.75 8.81
CA GLU A 591 4.41 4.18 8.07
C GLU A 591 4.18 4.28 6.55
N LEU A 592 5.29 4.30 5.81
CA LEU A 592 5.32 4.11 4.36
C LEU A 592 4.63 2.80 3.99
N THR A 593 3.91 2.81 2.87
CA THR A 593 3.27 1.59 2.40
C THR A 593 4.34 0.58 1.93
N PRO A 594 4.06 -0.74 2.01
CA PRO A 594 4.96 -1.75 1.46
C PRO A 594 5.37 -1.47 0.01
N LEU A 595 4.42 -0.98 -0.78
CA LEU A 595 4.58 -0.69 -2.18
C LEU A 595 5.60 0.43 -2.41
N ASP A 596 5.52 1.50 -1.62
CA ASP A 596 6.45 2.64 -1.72
C ASP A 596 7.88 2.22 -1.40
N VAL A 597 8.08 1.40 -0.35
CA VAL A 597 9.40 0.89 0.04
C VAL A 597 9.98 -0.03 -1.03
N MET A 598 9.17 -0.97 -1.55
CA MET A 598 9.60 -1.87 -2.63
C MET A 598 9.93 -1.10 -3.91
N GLN A 599 9.17 -0.04 -4.22
CA GLN A 599 9.41 0.78 -5.39
C GLN A 599 10.68 1.60 -5.22
N MET A 600 10.86 2.32 -4.11
CA MET A 600 12.08 3.09 -3.81
C MET A 600 13.35 2.23 -3.89
N LEU A 601 13.36 1.06 -3.22
CA LEU A 601 14.50 0.14 -3.30
C LEU A 601 14.63 -0.55 -4.66
N GLY A 602 13.59 -0.51 -5.51
CA GLY A 602 13.65 -0.90 -6.91
C GLY A 602 14.68 -0.11 -7.72
N HIS A 603 14.95 1.15 -7.35
CA HIS A 603 15.91 2.03 -8.03
C HIS A 603 17.39 1.76 -7.68
N ALA A 604 17.66 0.92 -6.68
CA ALA A 604 19.02 0.61 -6.25
C ALA A 604 19.74 -0.34 -7.23
N GLY A 605 20.94 0.01 -7.66
CA GLY A 605 21.71 -0.69 -8.69
C GLY A 605 21.30 -0.28 -10.11
N ARG A 606 22.23 0.32 -10.84
CA ARG A 606 22.04 0.76 -12.24
C ARG A 606 22.25 -0.43 -13.18
N PRO A 607 21.24 -0.83 -13.95
CA PRO A 607 21.40 -1.87 -14.96
C PRO A 607 22.57 -1.54 -15.90
N GLN A 608 23.39 -2.53 -16.24
CA GLN A 608 24.58 -2.44 -17.10
C GLN A 608 25.83 -1.76 -16.49
N TYR A 609 25.70 -0.97 -15.42
CA TYR A 609 26.84 -0.28 -14.80
C TYR A 609 27.29 -0.97 -13.51
N ASP A 610 26.34 -1.36 -12.66
CA ASP A 610 26.63 -1.87 -11.33
C ASP A 610 26.56 -3.40 -11.29
N GLN A 611 27.48 -4.02 -10.55
CA GLN A 611 27.45 -5.47 -10.30
C GLN A 611 26.38 -5.85 -9.26
N TYR A 612 26.14 -4.95 -8.31
CA TYR A 612 25.10 -5.02 -7.29
C TYR A 612 24.68 -3.60 -6.93
N GLY A 613 23.51 -3.44 -6.33
CA GLY A 613 23.06 -2.18 -5.72
C GLY A 613 22.93 -2.34 -4.21
N GLU A 614 22.83 -1.21 -3.51
CA GLU A 614 22.65 -1.17 -2.06
C GLU A 614 21.36 -0.42 -1.69
N GLY A 615 20.53 -1.06 -0.87
CA GLY A 615 19.33 -0.47 -0.28
C GLY A 615 19.49 -0.32 1.22
N ILE A 616 19.32 0.89 1.74
CA ILE A 616 19.45 1.18 3.16
C ILE A 616 18.12 1.74 3.66
N ILE A 617 17.57 1.14 4.72
CA ILE A 617 16.36 1.63 5.40
C ILE A 617 16.75 2.09 6.80
N ILE A 618 16.50 3.35 7.13
CA ILE A 618 16.66 3.89 8.47
C ILE A 618 15.26 4.08 9.06
N THR A 619 14.96 3.37 10.15
CA THR A 619 13.61 3.30 10.73
C THR A 619 13.68 3.10 12.25
N SER A 620 12.52 3.12 12.91
CA SER A 620 12.38 2.73 14.31
C SER A 620 12.68 1.23 14.48
N TYR A 621 13.34 0.85 15.58
CA TYR A 621 13.71 -0.56 15.83
C TYR A 621 12.51 -1.51 15.78
N SER A 622 11.35 -1.09 16.29
CA SER A 622 10.10 -1.85 16.29
C SER A 622 9.59 -2.22 14.88
N LYS A 623 10.01 -1.48 13.85
CA LYS A 623 9.57 -1.69 12.45
C LYS A 623 10.58 -2.45 11.60
N VAL A 624 11.79 -2.72 12.12
CA VAL A 624 12.83 -3.43 11.35
C VAL A 624 12.36 -4.80 10.88
N GLN A 625 11.67 -5.56 11.74
CA GLN A 625 11.16 -6.90 11.39
C GLN A 625 10.15 -6.86 10.22
N PHE A 626 9.33 -5.81 10.17
CA PHE A 626 8.37 -5.59 9.09
C PHE A 626 9.09 -5.41 7.74
N TYR A 627 10.00 -4.45 7.65
CA TYR A 627 10.73 -4.17 6.41
C TYR A 627 11.66 -5.30 5.99
N LEU A 628 12.21 -6.04 6.97
CA LEU A 628 12.98 -7.24 6.72
C LEU A 628 12.10 -8.33 6.08
N SER A 629 10.90 -8.57 6.63
CA SER A 629 9.94 -9.54 6.10
C SER A 629 9.46 -9.15 4.70
N LEU A 630 9.19 -7.87 4.47
CA LEU A 630 8.75 -7.33 3.19
C LEU A 630 9.78 -7.57 2.07
N MET A 631 11.01 -7.10 2.28
CA MET A 631 12.05 -7.14 1.25
C MET A 631 12.72 -8.51 1.07
N ASN A 632 12.40 -9.47 1.94
CA ASN A 632 12.90 -10.85 1.89
C ASN A 632 11.79 -11.88 1.64
N GLU A 633 10.73 -11.46 0.92
CA GLU A 633 9.68 -12.36 0.39
C GLU A 633 8.90 -13.13 1.46
N GLN A 634 8.70 -12.52 2.63
CA GLN A 634 8.12 -13.17 3.81
C GLN A 634 6.86 -12.50 4.35
N LEU A 635 6.50 -11.30 3.87
CA LEU A 635 5.26 -10.63 4.26
C LEU A 635 4.06 -11.20 3.48
N PRO A 636 3.17 -12.01 4.10
CA PRO A 636 2.10 -12.68 3.38
C PRO A 636 1.04 -11.70 2.88
N ILE A 637 0.54 -11.91 1.65
CA ILE A 637 -0.56 -11.10 1.11
C ILE A 637 -1.87 -11.56 1.79
N GLU A 638 -2.47 -10.69 2.60
CA GLU A 638 -3.76 -10.90 3.26
C GLU A 638 -4.84 -9.97 2.70
N SER A 639 -6.10 -10.42 2.67
CA SER A 639 -7.24 -9.58 2.25
C SER A 639 -7.63 -8.57 3.32
N GLN A 640 -7.82 -7.31 2.93
CA GLN A 640 -8.38 -6.23 3.76
C GLN A 640 -9.90 -6.03 3.57
N PHE A 641 -10.57 -6.95 2.85
CA PHE A 641 -11.94 -6.78 2.36
C PHE A 641 -13.00 -6.52 3.43
N ILE A 642 -12.85 -7.08 4.63
CA ILE A 642 -13.84 -6.93 5.73
C ILE A 642 -14.11 -5.47 6.04
N SER A 643 -13.06 -4.63 6.05
CA SER A 643 -13.15 -3.19 6.33
C SER A 643 -14.04 -2.40 5.35
N LYS A 644 -14.26 -2.94 4.14
CA LYS A 644 -15.06 -2.33 3.07
C LYS A 644 -16.21 -3.21 2.59
N LEU A 645 -16.52 -4.30 3.30
CA LEU A 645 -17.50 -5.28 2.87
C LEU A 645 -18.88 -4.65 2.62
N ALA A 646 -19.35 -3.78 3.51
CA ALA A 646 -20.65 -3.11 3.34
C ALA A 646 -20.69 -2.22 2.10
N ASP A 647 -19.66 -1.38 1.89
CA ASP A 647 -19.57 -0.50 0.72
C ASP A 647 -19.52 -1.29 -0.61
N GLN A 648 -18.78 -2.40 -0.62
CA GLN A 648 -18.64 -3.25 -1.80
C GLN A 648 -19.91 -4.06 -2.07
N LEU A 649 -20.59 -4.55 -1.02
CA LEU A 649 -21.88 -5.23 -1.15
C LEU A 649 -22.95 -4.28 -1.70
N ASN A 650 -23.01 -3.05 -1.19
CA ASN A 650 -23.94 -2.02 -1.67
C ASN A 650 -23.74 -1.75 -3.17
N ALA A 651 -22.48 -1.73 -3.64
CA ALA A 651 -22.17 -1.53 -5.05
C ALA A 651 -22.77 -2.62 -5.95
N GLU A 652 -22.67 -3.88 -5.53
CA GLU A 652 -23.23 -5.01 -6.27
C GLU A 652 -24.76 -5.06 -6.20
N ILE A 653 -25.36 -4.62 -5.09
CA ILE A 653 -26.81 -4.46 -4.98
C ILE A 653 -27.30 -3.35 -5.91
N ALA A 654 -26.64 -2.20 -5.91
CA ALA A 654 -26.98 -1.06 -6.77
C ALA A 654 -26.83 -1.40 -8.27
N LEU A 655 -25.86 -2.26 -8.62
CA LEU A 655 -25.69 -2.79 -9.97
C LEU A 655 -26.77 -3.83 -10.37
N GLY A 656 -27.55 -4.32 -9.40
CA GLY A 656 -28.51 -5.39 -9.60
C GLY A 656 -27.87 -6.76 -9.85
N THR A 657 -26.54 -6.89 -9.68
CA THR A 657 -25.85 -8.17 -9.73
C THR A 657 -26.21 -8.99 -8.51
N VAL A 658 -26.40 -8.38 -7.33
CA VAL A 658 -26.84 -9.07 -6.11
C VAL A 658 -28.25 -8.62 -5.74
N GLN A 659 -29.21 -9.53 -5.78
CA GLN A 659 -30.62 -9.23 -5.48
C GLN A 659 -31.10 -9.82 -4.15
N ASN A 660 -30.34 -10.75 -3.59
CA ASN A 660 -30.69 -11.46 -2.36
C ASN A 660 -29.44 -11.94 -1.62
N ALA A 661 -29.61 -12.36 -0.36
CA ALA A 661 -28.51 -12.84 0.48
C ALA A 661 -27.78 -14.05 -0.12
N ARG A 662 -28.44 -14.88 -0.94
CA ARG A 662 -27.82 -16.03 -1.62
C ARG A 662 -26.82 -15.63 -2.67
N GLU A 663 -27.22 -14.70 -3.52
CA GLU A 663 -26.32 -14.11 -4.51
C GLU A 663 -25.18 -13.34 -3.85
N ALA A 664 -25.44 -12.67 -2.72
CA ALA A 664 -24.40 -11.99 -1.94
C ALA A 664 -23.37 -12.99 -1.39
N CYS A 665 -23.82 -14.12 -0.81
CA CYS A 665 -22.91 -15.18 -0.35
C CYS A 665 -22.11 -15.78 -1.50
N HIS A 666 -22.76 -15.96 -2.66
CA HIS A 666 -22.11 -16.46 -3.86
C HIS A 666 -21.04 -15.48 -4.37
N TRP A 667 -21.36 -14.18 -4.45
CA TRP A 667 -20.43 -13.11 -4.78
C TRP A 667 -19.21 -13.08 -3.86
N LEU A 668 -19.42 -13.23 -2.56
CA LEU A 668 -18.34 -13.28 -1.58
C LEU A 668 -17.41 -14.49 -1.81
N GLY A 669 -17.85 -15.54 -2.51
CA GLY A 669 -17.00 -16.67 -2.91
C GLY A 669 -16.00 -16.37 -4.02
N TYR A 670 -16.12 -15.24 -4.72
CA TYR A 670 -15.16 -14.81 -5.74
C TYR A 670 -14.07 -13.87 -5.21
N THR A 671 -14.20 -13.39 -3.97
CA THR A 671 -13.24 -12.44 -3.39
C THR A 671 -11.99 -13.16 -2.90
N PHE A 672 -10.90 -12.42 -2.74
CA PHE A 672 -9.66 -12.96 -2.19
C PHE A 672 -9.83 -13.29 -0.69
N LEU A 673 -10.67 -12.52 0.03
CA LEU A 673 -11.10 -12.82 1.40
C LEU A 673 -11.55 -14.28 1.57
N TYR A 674 -12.37 -14.82 0.65
CA TYR A 674 -12.83 -16.20 0.76
C TYR A 674 -11.68 -17.21 0.75
N TYR A 675 -10.74 -17.07 -0.19
CA TYR A 675 -9.57 -17.95 -0.27
C TYR A 675 -8.72 -17.86 0.99
N ARG A 676 -8.53 -16.65 1.53
CA ARG A 676 -7.76 -16.44 2.75
C ARG A 676 -8.44 -16.98 4.00
N MET A 677 -9.76 -16.82 4.16
CA MET A 677 -10.51 -17.44 5.26
C MET A 677 -10.46 -18.98 5.22
N VAL A 678 -10.45 -19.59 4.02
CA VAL A 678 -10.31 -21.05 3.89
C VAL A 678 -8.89 -21.50 4.21
N ARG A 679 -7.87 -20.70 3.86
CA ARG A 679 -6.47 -21.05 4.05
C ARG A 679 -5.97 -20.84 5.48
N ASN A 680 -6.42 -19.76 6.11
CA ASN A 680 -6.02 -19.39 7.46
C ASN A 680 -7.23 -18.91 8.27
N PRO A 681 -8.16 -19.81 8.65
CA PRO A 681 -9.41 -19.42 9.32
C PRO A 681 -9.17 -18.65 10.62
N THR A 682 -8.15 -19.01 11.40
CA THR A 682 -7.84 -18.40 12.69
C THR A 682 -7.49 -16.92 12.57
N LEU A 683 -6.72 -16.54 11.55
CA LEU A 683 -6.38 -15.14 11.30
C LEU A 683 -7.62 -14.28 11.00
N TYR A 684 -8.69 -14.87 10.47
CA TYR A 684 -9.95 -14.21 10.13
C TYR A 684 -11.04 -14.39 11.19
N GLY A 685 -10.64 -14.71 12.43
CA GLY A 685 -11.54 -14.84 13.57
C GLY A 685 -12.43 -16.08 13.55
N LEU A 686 -12.03 -17.15 12.87
CA LEU A 686 -12.72 -18.44 12.89
C LEU A 686 -11.98 -19.47 13.74
N ALA A 687 -12.73 -20.43 14.30
CA ALA A 687 -12.15 -21.55 15.03
C ALA A 687 -11.28 -22.44 14.11
N PRO A 688 -10.19 -23.05 14.62
CA PRO A 688 -9.32 -23.93 13.82
C PRO A 688 -10.04 -25.13 13.19
N ASP A 689 -11.10 -25.62 13.84
CA ASP A 689 -11.89 -26.78 13.41
C ASP A 689 -13.07 -26.41 12.50
N VAL A 690 -13.24 -25.12 12.14
CA VAL A 690 -14.40 -24.64 11.39
C VAL A 690 -14.58 -25.37 10.06
N LEU A 691 -13.48 -25.68 9.35
CA LEU A 691 -13.54 -26.35 8.05
C LEU A 691 -13.98 -27.82 8.14
N ALA A 692 -13.91 -28.43 9.33
CA ALA A 692 -14.48 -29.76 9.54
C ALA A 692 -16.02 -29.72 9.59
N LYS A 693 -16.60 -28.58 9.99
CA LYS A 693 -18.05 -28.36 10.13
C LYS A 693 -18.65 -27.67 8.91
N ASP A 694 -17.93 -26.70 8.35
CA ASP A 694 -18.35 -25.86 7.23
C ASP A 694 -17.21 -25.76 6.19
N VAL A 695 -17.10 -26.79 5.36
CA VAL A 695 -16.02 -26.96 4.37
C VAL A 695 -15.94 -25.79 3.39
N VAL A 696 -17.07 -25.16 3.07
CA VAL A 696 -17.18 -24.09 2.08
C VAL A 696 -17.43 -22.72 2.69
N LEU A 697 -17.36 -22.62 4.03
CA LEU A 697 -17.64 -21.41 4.79
C LEU A 697 -18.97 -20.74 4.39
N GLU A 698 -20.02 -21.54 4.12
CA GLU A 698 -21.34 -21.03 3.73
C GLU A 698 -22.01 -20.29 4.90
N GLY A 699 -21.90 -20.83 6.12
CA GLY A 699 -22.39 -20.19 7.34
C GLY A 699 -21.69 -18.87 7.60
N ARG A 700 -20.35 -18.88 7.61
CA ARG A 700 -19.54 -17.66 7.81
C ARG A 700 -19.84 -16.58 6.78
N ARG A 701 -19.92 -16.92 5.49
CA ARG A 701 -20.23 -15.94 4.44
C ARG A 701 -21.62 -15.34 4.66
N ALA A 702 -22.61 -16.14 5.05
CA ALA A 702 -23.93 -15.64 5.36
C ALA A 702 -23.95 -14.70 6.57
N ASP A 703 -23.18 -14.98 7.62
CA ASP A 703 -23.07 -14.09 8.78
C ASP A 703 -22.38 -12.75 8.44
N LEU A 704 -21.33 -12.78 7.61
CA LEU A 704 -20.66 -11.59 7.09
C LEU A 704 -21.61 -10.74 6.24
N ILE A 705 -22.33 -11.36 5.30
CA ILE A 705 -23.32 -10.69 4.46
C ILE A 705 -24.48 -10.14 5.29
N HIS A 706 -24.97 -10.89 6.28
CA HIS A 706 -26.03 -10.44 7.16
C HIS A 706 -25.61 -9.19 7.93
N SER A 707 -24.42 -9.22 8.53
CA SER A 707 -23.88 -8.09 9.29
C SER A 707 -23.68 -6.86 8.41
N ALA A 708 -23.12 -7.03 7.20
CA ALA A 708 -22.96 -5.96 6.23
C ALA A 708 -24.31 -5.38 5.76
N ALA A 709 -25.28 -6.24 5.43
CA ALA A 709 -26.62 -5.82 5.03
C ALA A 709 -27.35 -5.07 6.15
N THR A 710 -27.20 -5.49 7.41
CA THR A 710 -27.74 -4.77 8.57
C THR A 710 -27.11 -3.40 8.74
N ILE A 711 -25.81 -3.23 8.47
CA ILE A 711 -25.18 -1.90 8.44
C ILE A 711 -25.79 -1.04 7.34
N LEU A 712 -26.01 -1.59 6.15
CA LEU A 712 -26.61 -0.86 5.02
C LEU A 712 -28.07 -0.45 5.30
N ASP A 713 -28.89 -1.36 5.82
CA ASP A 713 -30.29 -1.13 6.20
C ASP A 713 -30.40 -0.04 7.28
N LYS A 714 -29.58 -0.12 8.34
CA LYS A 714 -29.49 0.92 9.39
C LYS A 714 -29.17 2.31 8.82
N ASN A 715 -28.44 2.37 7.70
CA ASN A 715 -28.07 3.61 7.01
C ASN A 715 -29.00 3.97 5.83
N ASN A 716 -30.10 3.23 5.63
CA ASN A 716 -31.07 3.41 4.54
C ASN A 716 -30.46 3.32 3.13
N LEU A 717 -29.50 2.40 2.93
CA LEU A 717 -28.84 2.19 1.63
C LEU A 717 -29.40 1.00 0.83
N VAL A 718 -30.13 0.08 1.47
CA VAL A 718 -30.74 -1.11 0.84
C VAL A 718 -32.14 -1.37 1.36
#